data_AF-A0A061J488-F1
#
_entry.id   AF-A0A061J488-F1
#
_cell.length_a   1.000
_cell.length_b   1.000
_cell.length_c   1.000
_cell.angle_alpha   90.00
_cell.angle_beta   90.00
_cell.angle_gamma   90.00
#
_symmetry.space_group_name_H-M   'P 1'
#
loop_
_entity.id
_entity.type
_entity.pdbx_description
1 polymer ?
#
loop_
_entity_poly.entity_id
_entity_poly.type
_entity_poly.pdbx_seq_one_letter_code
_entity_poly.pdbx_strand_id
1 'polypeptide(L)'
;MTSSPSSTGAAGELLELGVEPITDVSTFNDIRNDNRNFDYYERQFQEVLMGLENDEVLEAFRVEYAALHHSFLKSHDGETRLLKKCMELQADIESCVMKVQAAEELARGDKTTIEVLKAEIEKTRNNAAATKEREALLKDKVNSLKRELSDIEERSHRPVEATAQEAALQSLVHAHETVLKEKETMEYQLASLRQEYAGIARRLERMLEVKRGRDEELRAVTDATEEKLREAEAQKAVRLRREEELRVTREEIARRVVATQERQAVIERLSEDNARHEVEIKLTLDETVRQTEIYQQLSRQLHNVNRTCQSRNEENDALQRRMNELMEELKHKESVLDSVSRAHRRELKLLEAATRRTAAMEGRRAEAEAACAALRAELELLDDEFEAAVRADEADERRIAAQVRELDVLHGNVLDAAEKAQQQSLWLAERRTEAYHLEHELRSYEEQAQRQNEVIYKLTRECTGYEEHMKIATLQCARIMAEVQEREAQLAVALDEVKDVEARLHQQQMLLEAILNERKTYAKHYAQIRGSAAEMARGFKLMLAQIKQMQEDVGRRERRLAIEDGGIEALVKQRRDLEAQINVLHLRTDKRTWSVQQYVQEVRHLGDVFAEGEDEVGRQRRRLRDVQKERDFLDNQVYAASEELTQLYDKARVQQALLQRGESICAERLQTIDELHHRIAQLTEEVGRLRLFVQRLPELRRLVTGASRELVREQNRVRALLHECERPMNLHPNHQLASSDPEAYTLTTKVNELQRELVARRTELTEKEQRIKQQETSYLQCKATVARQLGPEIAEQITLYQGNLAKKAGQMRAMVASLKYFREQTELYQARYNELRDTLDGFAQKYVETRQRRDREARREASERNGYDDAEPLQRLEQPEEYVGYIAPPRSDDHATTVAHDSPSGDSSGGLIHEGDDEHPTMEEGGGGAELAM
;
A
#
# COMPACT_ATOMS: atom_id res chain seq x y z
N MET A 1 17.12 94.34 58.97
CA MET A 1 17.33 95.56 58.15
C MET A 1 18.15 95.19 56.92
N THR A 2 17.83 95.79 55.78
CA THR A 2 18.72 96.06 54.62
C THR A 2 19.94 95.15 54.35
N SER A 3 19.87 94.36 53.29
CA SER A 3 20.63 94.66 52.05
C SER A 3 20.26 93.69 50.91
N SER A 4 20.24 94.21 49.68
CA SER A 4 20.20 93.40 48.44
C SER A 4 21.63 93.07 47.99
N PRO A 5 21.80 92.16 47.03
CA PRO A 5 22.05 92.69 45.69
C PRO A 5 21.26 91.97 44.58
N SER A 6 21.23 92.61 43.40
CA SER A 6 20.63 92.09 42.18
C SER A 6 21.64 91.32 41.33
N SER A 7 21.15 90.35 40.55
CA SER A 7 21.83 89.88 39.34
C SER A 7 20.78 89.51 38.29
N THR A 8 20.92 90.07 37.09
CA THR A 8 19.98 89.93 35.97
C THR A 8 19.96 88.52 35.40
N GLY A 9 18.82 87.83 35.50
CA GLY A 9 18.55 86.62 34.73
C GLY A 9 17.93 86.96 33.39
N ALA A 10 18.71 86.94 32.30
CA ALA A 10 18.18 87.03 30.95
C ALA A 10 17.57 85.67 30.55
N ALA A 11 16.24 85.57 30.60
CA ALA A 11 15.53 84.44 30.02
C ALA A 11 15.59 84.55 28.49
N GLY A 12 16.41 83.71 27.85
CA GLY A 12 16.42 83.59 26.39
C GLY A 12 15.17 82.84 25.93
N GLU A 13 14.39 83.45 25.05
CA GLU A 13 13.27 82.81 24.38
C GLU A 13 13.78 81.65 23.51
N LEU A 14 13.46 80.42 23.91
CA LEU A 14 13.62 79.26 23.04
C LEU A 14 12.41 79.22 22.10
N LEU A 15 12.60 79.72 20.89
CA LEU A 15 11.69 79.51 19.77
C LEU A 15 11.64 78.01 19.44
N GLU A 16 10.63 77.31 19.96
CA GLU A 16 10.26 75.99 19.49
C GLU A 16 9.69 76.12 18.07
N LEU A 17 10.57 75.98 17.06
CA LEU A 17 10.17 75.82 15.67
C LEU A 17 9.48 74.45 15.53
N GLY A 18 8.15 74.46 15.61
CA GLY A 18 7.32 73.27 15.40
C GLY A 18 7.50 72.72 13.98
N VAL A 19 8.17 71.58 13.86
CA VAL A 19 8.24 70.80 12.63
C VAL A 19 7.11 69.78 12.65
N GLU A 20 6.00 70.10 11.97
CA GLU A 20 4.93 69.13 11.76
C GLU A 20 5.37 68.03 10.77
N PRO A 21 5.01 66.75 11.01
CA PRO A 21 5.45 65.65 10.16
C PRO A 21 4.62 65.52 8.87
N ILE A 22 4.95 66.36 7.89
CA ILE A 22 4.99 66.04 6.46
C ILE A 22 3.77 65.27 5.90
N THR A 23 2.80 66.02 5.36
CA THR A 23 1.80 65.49 4.41
C THR A 23 2.35 65.34 2.98
N ASP A 24 3.34 66.15 2.60
CA ASP A 24 3.79 66.32 1.20
C ASP A 24 4.56 65.15 0.59
N VAL A 25 4.99 64.17 1.41
CA VAL A 25 5.70 62.98 0.90
C VAL A 25 4.76 61.95 0.26
N SER A 26 3.44 62.00 0.51
CA SER A 26 2.49 61.21 -0.30
C SER A 26 2.41 61.81 -1.71
N THR A 27 1.99 63.07 -1.81
CA THR A 27 1.73 63.76 -3.08
C THR A 27 2.94 63.76 -4.01
N PHE A 28 4.17 63.90 -3.48
CA PHE A 28 5.38 63.77 -4.30
C PHE A 28 5.61 62.36 -4.85
N ASN A 29 5.30 61.30 -4.10
CA ASN A 29 5.40 59.93 -4.58
C ASN A 29 4.29 59.58 -5.58
N ASP A 30 3.11 60.19 -5.44
CA ASP A 30 2.00 60.02 -6.38
C ASP A 30 2.35 60.63 -7.75
N ILE A 31 2.79 61.90 -7.79
CA ILE A 31 3.30 62.57 -9.01
C ILE A 31 4.46 61.79 -9.66
N ARG A 32 5.33 61.19 -8.84
CA ARG A 32 6.45 60.34 -9.30
C ARG A 32 5.98 59.01 -9.90
N ASN A 33 4.82 58.50 -9.51
CA ASN A 33 4.22 57.31 -10.11
C ASN A 33 3.50 57.65 -11.43
N ASP A 34 2.78 58.77 -11.50
CA ASP A 34 2.12 59.20 -12.73
C ASP A 34 3.12 59.51 -13.85
N ASN A 35 4.26 60.11 -13.52
CA ASN A 35 5.37 60.33 -14.45
C ASN A 35 5.91 59.02 -15.08
N ARG A 36 5.76 57.86 -14.41
CA ARG A 36 6.13 56.54 -14.97
C ARG A 36 5.11 55.97 -15.95
N ASN A 37 3.88 56.49 -15.96
CA ASN A 37 2.83 56.06 -16.91
C ASN A 37 3.00 56.71 -18.30
N PHE A 38 3.97 57.62 -18.47
CA PHE A 38 4.28 58.28 -19.75
C PHE A 38 4.45 57.30 -20.92
N ASP A 39 5.21 56.21 -20.73
CA ASP A 39 5.42 55.14 -21.72
C ASP A 39 4.13 54.55 -22.30
N TYR A 40 3.02 54.59 -21.55
CA TYR A 40 1.71 54.12 -21.97
C TYR A 40 0.97 55.19 -22.77
N TYR A 41 0.96 56.44 -22.29
CA TYR A 41 0.35 57.56 -23.00
C TYR A 41 1.04 57.89 -24.33
N GLU A 42 2.37 57.85 -24.39
CA GLU A 42 3.12 58.08 -25.62
C GLU A 42 2.73 57.07 -26.72
N ARG A 43 2.57 55.79 -26.35
CA ARG A 43 2.11 54.75 -27.28
C ARG A 43 0.70 55.03 -27.79
N GLN A 44 -0.22 55.46 -26.93
CA GLN A 44 -1.58 55.83 -27.37
C GLN A 44 -1.57 57.03 -28.32
N PHE A 45 -0.78 58.07 -28.06
CA PHE A 45 -0.60 59.19 -28.99
C PHE A 45 -0.02 58.72 -30.34
N GLN A 46 0.99 57.85 -30.33
CA GLN A 46 1.60 57.30 -31.55
C GLN A 46 0.63 56.40 -32.33
N GLU A 47 -0.14 55.52 -31.67
CA GLU A 47 -1.15 54.66 -32.29
C GLU A 47 -2.26 55.47 -32.97
N VAL A 48 -2.76 56.54 -32.33
CA VAL A 48 -3.75 57.44 -32.94
C VAL A 48 -3.15 58.21 -34.13
N LEU A 49 -1.91 58.68 -34.03
CA LEU A 49 -1.24 59.37 -35.14
C LEU A 49 -1.01 58.47 -36.37
N MET A 50 -0.63 57.20 -36.18
CA MET A 50 -0.54 56.22 -37.28
C MET A 50 -1.92 55.86 -37.84
N GLY A 51 -2.94 55.74 -36.98
CA GLY A 51 -4.32 55.48 -37.41
C GLY A 51 -4.88 56.58 -38.32
N LEU A 52 -4.50 57.83 -38.05
CA LEU A 52 -4.84 59.01 -38.87
C LEU A 52 -3.93 59.18 -40.10
N GLU A 53 -2.90 58.36 -40.31
CA GLU A 53 -1.86 58.65 -41.30
C GLU A 53 -2.36 58.59 -42.77
N ASN A 54 -3.50 57.92 -43.01
CA ASN A 54 -4.01 57.59 -44.35
C ASN A 54 -5.36 58.25 -44.72
N ASP A 55 -5.88 59.19 -43.92
CA ASP A 55 -7.17 59.85 -44.18
C ASP A 55 -6.99 61.34 -44.52
N GLU A 56 -7.09 61.67 -45.82
CA GLU A 56 -6.95 63.03 -46.35
C GLU A 56 -7.97 64.03 -45.77
N VAL A 57 -9.11 63.56 -45.24
CA VAL A 57 -10.14 64.43 -44.62
C VAL A 57 -9.75 64.82 -43.20
N LEU A 58 -8.96 64.00 -42.51
CA LEU A 58 -8.54 64.20 -41.12
C LEU A 58 -7.11 64.75 -40.97
N GLU A 59 -6.40 65.02 -42.06
CA GLU A 59 -5.02 65.56 -42.05
C GLU A 59 -4.87 66.81 -41.17
N ALA A 60 -5.84 67.74 -41.21
CA ALA A 60 -5.82 68.93 -40.35
C ALA A 60 -5.86 68.58 -38.85
N PHE A 61 -6.72 67.63 -38.48
CA PHE A 61 -6.79 67.11 -37.10
C PHE A 61 -5.53 66.33 -36.73
N ARG A 62 -4.94 65.57 -37.67
CA ARG A 62 -3.65 64.89 -37.48
C ARG A 62 -2.53 65.86 -37.14
N VAL A 63 -2.47 67.02 -37.83
CA VAL A 63 -1.48 68.07 -37.55
C VAL A 63 -1.72 68.74 -36.19
N GLU A 64 -2.96 69.05 -35.82
CA GLU A 64 -3.27 69.61 -34.50
C GLU A 64 -3.00 68.60 -33.35
N TYR A 65 -3.35 67.33 -33.55
CA TYR A 65 -3.08 66.26 -32.58
C TYR A 65 -1.58 65.94 -32.48
N ALA A 66 -0.81 66.05 -33.57
CA ALA A 66 0.65 65.96 -33.54
C ALA A 66 1.28 67.16 -32.80
N ALA A 67 0.72 68.36 -32.94
CA ALA A 67 1.14 69.53 -32.17
C ALA A 67 0.82 69.38 -30.68
N LEU A 68 -0.36 68.82 -30.34
CA LEU A 68 -0.74 68.47 -28.98
C LEU A 68 0.23 67.43 -28.38
N HIS A 69 0.50 66.33 -29.08
CA HIS A 69 1.49 65.33 -28.67
C HIS A 69 2.88 65.97 -28.45
N HIS A 70 3.34 66.83 -29.37
CA HIS A 70 4.61 67.53 -29.22
C HIS A 70 4.64 68.51 -28.03
N SER A 71 3.48 69.07 -27.63
CA SER A 71 3.36 69.86 -26.39
C SER A 71 3.37 68.99 -25.13
N PHE A 72 2.71 67.83 -25.16
CA PHE A 72 2.72 66.82 -24.09
C PHE A 72 4.14 66.28 -23.83
N LEU A 73 4.86 65.90 -24.90
CA LEU A 73 6.27 65.52 -24.85
C LEU A 73 7.10 66.61 -24.15
N LYS A 74 6.89 67.89 -24.49
CA LYS A 74 7.59 69.03 -23.84
C LYS A 74 7.20 69.26 -22.39
N SER A 75 5.95 69.01 -22.00
CA SER A 75 5.50 69.09 -20.61
C SER A 75 6.20 68.01 -19.78
N HIS A 76 6.11 66.74 -20.22
CA HIS A 76 6.77 65.62 -19.56
C HIS A 76 8.29 65.81 -19.48
N ASP A 77 8.93 66.31 -20.55
CA ASP A 77 10.36 66.59 -20.57
C ASP A 77 10.75 67.74 -19.61
N GLY A 78 9.81 68.61 -19.23
CA GLY A 78 9.93 69.60 -18.16
C GLY A 78 9.68 69.01 -16.77
N GLU A 79 8.59 68.28 -16.58
CA GLU A 79 8.23 67.56 -15.35
C GLU A 79 9.33 66.60 -14.91
N THR A 80 9.89 65.82 -15.84
CA THR A 80 10.97 64.87 -15.58
C THR A 80 12.30 65.56 -15.22
N ARG A 81 12.51 66.82 -15.60
CA ARG A 81 13.63 67.66 -15.10
C ARG A 81 13.33 68.23 -13.71
N LEU A 82 12.09 68.66 -13.46
CA LEU A 82 11.64 69.13 -12.15
C LEU A 82 11.68 68.01 -11.11
N LEU A 83 11.16 66.82 -11.40
CA LEU A 83 11.21 65.63 -10.55
C LEU A 83 12.64 65.23 -10.19
N LYS A 84 13.57 65.24 -11.16
CA LYS A 84 15.01 65.02 -10.88
C LYS A 84 15.55 66.07 -9.92
N LYS A 85 15.24 67.34 -10.14
CA LYS A 85 15.70 68.43 -9.26
C LYS A 85 15.05 68.41 -7.87
N CYS A 86 13.80 67.98 -7.76
CA CYS A 86 13.14 67.73 -6.47
C CYS A 86 13.77 66.53 -5.75
N MET A 87 14.14 65.46 -6.46
CA MET A 87 14.89 64.33 -5.86
C MET A 87 16.31 64.75 -5.41
N GLU A 88 17.01 65.58 -6.18
CA GLU A 88 18.30 66.17 -5.79
C GLU A 88 18.15 67.04 -4.53
N LEU A 89 17.18 67.96 -4.53
CA LEU A 89 16.90 68.82 -3.37
C LEU A 89 16.44 68.02 -2.14
N GLN A 90 15.64 66.96 -2.32
CA GLN A 90 15.22 66.10 -1.22
C GLN A 90 16.40 65.32 -0.63
N ALA A 91 17.31 64.80 -1.46
CA ALA A 91 18.54 64.16 -0.99
C ALA A 91 19.47 65.15 -0.27
N ASP A 92 19.56 66.40 -0.73
CA ASP A 92 20.29 67.48 -0.04
C ASP A 92 19.62 67.87 1.29
N ILE A 93 18.29 67.94 1.34
CA ILE A 93 17.51 68.18 2.58
C ILE A 93 17.73 67.03 3.57
N GLU A 94 17.61 65.77 3.15
CA GLU A 94 17.88 64.60 3.99
C GLU A 94 19.34 64.61 4.49
N SER A 95 20.30 64.97 3.63
CA SER A 95 21.70 65.17 4.00
C SER A 95 21.89 66.30 5.03
N CYS A 96 21.12 67.39 4.93
CA CYS A 96 21.16 68.51 5.88
C CYS A 96 20.49 68.16 7.21
N VAL A 97 19.35 67.45 7.20
CA VAL A 97 18.70 66.93 8.40
C VAL A 97 19.64 65.99 9.17
N MET A 98 20.32 65.08 8.49
CA MET A 98 21.32 64.19 9.12
C MET A 98 22.51 64.97 9.70
N LYS A 99 22.98 66.04 9.03
CA LYS A 99 24.03 66.94 9.55
C LYS A 99 23.55 67.75 10.76
N VAL A 100 22.31 68.22 10.75
CA VAL A 100 21.70 68.94 11.87
C VAL A 100 21.53 68.03 13.08
N GLN A 101 20.99 66.82 12.90
CA GLN A 101 20.86 65.82 13.96
C GLN A 101 22.23 65.46 14.57
N ALA A 102 23.27 65.23 13.75
CA ALA A 102 24.62 65.00 14.24
C ALA A 102 25.20 66.22 14.98
N ALA A 103 24.89 67.45 14.54
CA ALA A 103 25.30 68.67 15.22
C ALA A 103 24.53 68.90 16.55
N GLU A 104 23.26 68.51 16.63
CA GLU A 104 22.45 68.53 17.85
C GLU A 104 22.94 67.48 18.86
N GLU A 105 23.30 66.27 18.43
CA GLU A 105 23.91 65.26 19.28
C GLU A 105 25.26 65.74 19.84
N LEU A 106 26.11 66.35 19.00
CA LEU A 106 27.37 66.97 19.43
C LEU A 106 27.13 68.13 20.41
N ALA A 107 26.23 69.06 20.10
CA ALA A 107 25.89 70.20 20.97
C ALA A 107 25.25 69.75 22.30
N ARG A 108 24.49 68.64 22.30
CA ARG A 108 23.97 67.98 23.51
C ARG A 108 25.09 67.34 24.32
N GLY A 109 26.06 66.70 23.67
CA GLY A 109 27.30 66.22 24.29
C GLY A 109 28.06 67.37 24.96
N ASP A 110 28.36 68.42 24.21
CA ASP A 110 29.05 69.63 24.70
C ASP A 110 28.29 70.32 25.83
N LYS A 111 26.95 70.35 25.79
CA LYS A 111 26.15 70.85 26.92
C LYS A 111 26.43 70.05 28.20
N THR A 112 26.49 68.71 28.13
CA THR A 112 26.80 67.89 29.31
C THR A 112 28.25 68.05 29.78
N THR A 113 29.23 68.19 28.87
CA THR A 113 30.64 68.44 29.28
C THR A 113 30.80 69.84 29.87
N ILE A 114 30.10 70.85 29.34
CA ILE A 114 30.04 72.21 29.91
C ILE A 114 29.38 72.21 31.29
N GLU A 115 28.33 71.41 31.52
CA GLU A 115 27.70 71.28 32.84
C GLU A 115 28.64 70.60 33.86
N VAL A 116 29.36 69.55 33.46
CA VAL A 116 30.41 68.92 34.30
C VAL A 116 31.55 69.91 34.59
N LEU A 117 32.09 70.60 33.58
CA LEU A 117 33.16 71.58 33.74
C LEU A 117 32.72 72.78 34.59
N LYS A 118 31.46 73.22 34.49
CA LYS A 118 30.90 74.25 35.41
C LYS A 118 30.89 73.74 36.85
N ALA A 119 30.44 72.52 37.11
CA ALA A 119 30.47 71.92 38.44
C ALA A 119 31.90 71.78 38.99
N GLU A 120 32.89 71.47 38.14
CA GLU A 120 34.31 71.46 38.54
C GLU A 120 34.88 72.88 38.76
N ILE A 121 34.46 73.87 37.98
CA ILE A 121 34.82 75.29 38.19
C ILE A 121 34.20 75.83 39.49
N GLU A 122 32.97 75.46 39.85
CA GLU A 122 32.37 75.81 41.13
C GLU A 122 33.06 75.09 42.29
N LYS A 123 33.33 73.79 42.17
CA LYS A 123 34.07 73.00 43.17
C LYS A 123 35.49 73.56 43.39
N THR A 124 36.20 73.96 42.33
CA THR A 124 37.52 74.58 42.45
C THR A 124 37.46 76.02 42.95
N ARG A 125 36.43 76.82 42.60
CA ARG A 125 36.17 78.13 43.22
C ARG A 125 35.86 78.04 44.70
N ASN A 126 35.03 77.08 45.12
CA ASN A 126 34.68 76.87 46.53
C ASN A 126 35.90 76.37 47.33
N ASN A 127 36.72 75.49 46.75
CA ASN A 127 38.01 75.12 47.33
C ASN A 127 38.97 76.32 47.40
N ALA A 128 39.03 77.17 46.38
CA ALA A 128 39.87 78.38 46.36
C ALA A 128 39.39 79.47 47.35
N ALA A 129 38.08 79.58 47.57
CA ALA A 129 37.51 80.41 48.63
C ALA A 129 37.89 79.85 50.01
N ALA A 130 37.66 78.56 50.25
CA ALA A 130 38.00 77.89 51.51
C ALA A 130 39.52 77.80 51.78
N THR A 131 40.39 77.93 50.77
CA THR A 131 41.84 78.15 51.00
C THR A 131 42.18 79.61 51.26
N LYS A 132 41.54 80.57 50.58
CA LYS A 132 41.70 82.01 50.87
C LYS A 132 41.19 82.41 52.26
N GLU A 133 40.10 81.81 52.74
CA GLU A 133 39.59 82.00 54.10
C GLU A 133 40.57 81.43 55.14
N ARG A 134 41.11 80.22 54.90
CA ARG A 134 42.20 79.68 55.73
C ARG A 134 43.46 80.55 55.68
N GLU A 135 43.82 81.09 54.52
CA GLU A 135 44.94 82.00 54.35
C GLU A 135 44.71 83.34 55.06
N ALA A 136 43.48 83.87 55.05
CA ALA A 136 43.09 85.05 55.80
C ALA A 136 43.18 84.81 57.31
N LEU A 137 42.57 83.72 57.81
CA LEU A 137 42.65 83.32 59.22
C LEU A 137 44.10 83.08 59.68
N LEU A 138 44.95 82.50 58.82
CA LEU A 138 46.38 82.33 59.10
C LEU A 138 47.14 83.68 59.07
N LYS A 139 46.81 84.60 58.15
CA LYS A 139 47.38 85.96 58.13
C LYS A 139 46.96 86.75 59.36
N ASP A 140 45.71 86.67 59.78
CA ASP A 140 45.21 87.35 60.98
C ASP A 140 45.82 86.77 62.25
N LYS A 141 46.06 85.45 62.30
CA LYS A 141 46.77 84.80 63.42
C LYS A 141 48.28 85.09 63.42
N VAL A 142 48.91 85.22 62.25
CA VAL A 142 50.28 85.77 62.11
C VAL A 142 50.31 87.24 62.52
N ASN A 143 49.27 88.02 62.24
CA ASN A 143 49.16 89.42 62.64
C ASN A 143 48.80 89.58 64.12
N SER A 144 48.14 88.60 64.78
CA SER A 144 47.99 88.58 66.24
C SER A 144 49.33 88.25 66.88
N LEU A 145 49.99 87.15 66.45
CA LEU A 145 51.32 86.76 66.93
C LEU A 145 52.38 87.86 66.73
N LYS A 146 52.31 88.66 65.67
CA LYS A 146 53.17 89.85 65.49
C LYS A 146 52.87 90.98 66.47
N ARG A 147 51.59 91.21 66.82
CA ARG A 147 51.23 92.18 67.87
C ARG A 147 51.62 91.67 69.25
N GLU A 148 51.40 90.39 69.52
CA GLU A 148 51.81 89.71 70.75
C GLU A 148 53.35 89.74 70.91
N LEU A 149 54.11 89.60 69.82
CA LEU A 149 55.56 89.82 69.81
C LEU A 149 55.94 91.28 70.11
N SER A 150 55.33 92.28 69.47
CA SER A 150 55.62 93.69 69.78
C SER A 150 55.21 94.07 71.21
N ASP A 151 54.10 93.54 71.72
CA ASP A 151 53.65 93.70 73.10
C ASP A 151 54.65 93.08 74.10
N ILE A 152 55.27 91.94 73.76
CA ILE A 152 56.31 91.29 74.58
C ILE A 152 57.63 92.06 74.50
N GLU A 153 58.01 92.59 73.33
CA GLU A 153 59.18 93.45 73.16
C GLU A 153 59.02 94.76 73.97
N GLU A 154 57.87 95.43 73.93
CA GLU A 154 57.59 96.60 74.79
C GLU A 154 57.58 96.26 76.29
N ARG A 155 57.00 95.12 76.68
CA ARG A 155 56.96 94.67 78.09
C ARG A 155 58.34 94.25 78.62
N SER A 156 59.29 93.91 77.75
CA SER A 156 60.67 93.56 78.15
C SER A 156 61.48 94.75 78.70
N HIS A 157 61.04 95.99 78.43
CA HIS A 157 61.82 97.20 78.65
C HIS A 157 61.44 98.04 79.89
N ARG A 158 60.77 97.46 80.91
CA ARG A 158 60.52 98.15 82.19
C ARG A 158 60.85 97.25 83.40
N PRO A 159 61.61 97.75 84.41
CA PRO A 159 62.03 96.96 85.57
C PRO A 159 60.90 96.68 86.55
N VAL A 160 61.07 95.62 87.35
CA VAL A 160 60.08 95.09 88.32
C VAL A 160 60.62 95.26 89.74
N GLU A 161 59.78 95.72 90.67
CA GLU A 161 60.08 95.70 92.11
C GLU A 161 58.94 95.09 92.96
N ALA A 162 59.32 94.15 93.83
CA ALA A 162 58.79 93.93 95.17
C ALA A 162 57.29 93.63 95.44
N THR A 163 56.49 93.15 94.48
CA THR A 163 55.17 92.48 94.76
C THR A 163 55.15 90.98 94.40
N ALA A 164 56.34 90.38 94.29
CA ALA A 164 56.60 89.17 93.52
C ALA A 164 56.33 87.81 94.19
N GLN A 165 55.56 87.72 95.29
CA GLN A 165 55.31 86.43 95.98
C GLN A 165 53.85 85.95 95.89
N GLU A 166 52.86 86.82 96.09
CA GLU A 166 51.45 86.45 95.86
C GLU A 166 51.14 86.35 94.36
N ALA A 167 51.68 87.27 93.55
CA ALA A 167 51.63 87.21 92.10
C ALA A 167 52.30 85.94 91.54
N ALA A 168 53.35 85.42 92.17
CA ALA A 168 54.02 84.19 91.74
C ALA A 168 53.13 82.95 91.94
N LEU A 169 52.45 82.83 93.10
CA LEU A 169 51.49 81.74 93.34
C LEU A 169 50.25 81.84 92.44
N GLN A 170 49.71 83.03 92.23
CA GLN A 170 48.60 83.23 91.28
C GLN A 170 49.04 82.92 89.84
N SER A 171 50.27 83.29 89.44
CA SER A 171 50.81 82.93 88.13
C SER A 171 51.07 81.44 87.97
N LEU A 172 51.48 80.71 89.02
CA LEU A 172 51.58 79.24 88.97
C LEU A 172 50.22 78.55 88.87
N VAL A 173 49.19 79.05 89.58
CA VAL A 173 47.82 78.53 89.45
C VAL A 173 47.28 78.81 88.05
N HIS A 174 47.46 80.02 87.52
CA HIS A 174 47.08 80.35 86.15
C HIS A 174 47.86 79.50 85.13
N ALA A 175 49.16 79.26 85.31
CA ALA A 175 49.96 78.40 84.45
C ALA A 175 49.50 76.93 84.51
N HIS A 176 49.15 76.42 85.69
CA HIS A 176 48.58 75.08 85.83
C HIS A 176 47.19 74.98 85.19
N GLU A 177 46.36 76.03 85.31
CA GLU A 177 45.07 76.12 84.62
C GLU A 177 45.21 76.23 83.10
N THR A 178 46.17 77.00 82.56
CA THR A 178 46.40 77.07 81.11
C THR A 178 46.95 75.76 80.59
N VAL A 179 47.91 75.12 81.29
CA VAL A 179 48.43 73.81 80.91
C VAL A 179 47.36 72.70 81.01
N LEU A 180 46.42 72.78 81.95
CA LEU A 180 45.24 71.91 81.97
C LEU A 180 44.31 72.16 80.79
N LYS A 181 43.98 73.43 80.47
CA LYS A 181 43.13 73.77 79.31
C LYS A 181 43.80 73.41 77.98
N GLU A 182 45.12 73.55 77.88
CA GLU A 182 45.94 73.08 76.75
C GLU A 182 45.91 71.55 76.66
N LYS A 183 46.09 70.83 77.78
CA LYS A 183 45.96 69.37 77.82
C LYS A 183 44.56 68.92 77.38
N GLU A 184 43.50 69.55 77.88
CA GLU A 184 42.11 69.24 77.52
C GLU A 184 41.84 69.51 76.04
N THR A 185 42.32 70.63 75.48
CA THR A 185 42.19 70.92 74.04
C THR A 185 43.03 69.98 73.17
N MET A 186 44.21 69.53 73.64
CA MET A 186 45.01 68.50 72.97
C MET A 186 44.39 67.11 73.05
N GLU A 187 43.78 66.72 74.18
CA GLU A 187 43.03 65.48 74.32
C GLU A 187 41.76 65.51 73.45
N TYR A 188 41.09 66.66 73.33
CA TYR A 188 39.97 66.87 72.40
C TYR A 188 40.41 66.78 70.92
N GLN A 189 41.54 67.40 70.55
CA GLN A 189 42.11 67.28 69.21
C GLN A 189 42.53 65.84 68.89
N LEU A 190 43.15 65.13 69.84
CA LEU A 190 43.48 63.70 69.69
C LEU A 190 42.23 62.82 69.61
N ALA A 191 41.15 63.13 70.33
CA ALA A 191 39.87 62.44 70.20
C ALA A 191 39.25 62.67 68.82
N SER A 192 39.25 63.93 68.34
CA SER A 192 38.79 64.31 67.00
C SER A 192 39.58 63.59 65.91
N LEU A 193 40.91 63.64 65.95
CA LEU A 193 41.78 62.94 64.98
C LEU A 193 41.63 61.41 65.03
N ARG A 194 41.41 60.82 66.21
CA ARG A 194 41.08 59.38 66.35
C ARG A 194 39.70 59.05 65.75
N GLN A 195 38.73 59.94 65.89
CA GLN A 195 37.39 59.79 65.31
C GLN A 195 37.41 59.95 63.78
N GLU A 196 38.20 60.89 63.25
CA GLU A 196 38.48 61.03 61.82
C GLU A 196 39.22 59.80 61.26
N TYR A 197 40.27 59.33 61.92
CA TYR A 197 41.01 58.12 61.53
C TYR A 197 40.10 56.88 61.53
N ALA A 198 39.26 56.70 62.57
CA ALA A 198 38.25 55.64 62.59
C ALA A 198 37.18 55.81 61.49
N GLY A 199 36.84 57.05 61.11
CA GLY A 199 35.98 57.36 59.97
C GLY A 199 36.61 57.00 58.63
N ILE A 200 37.91 57.26 58.47
CA ILE A 200 38.70 56.91 57.28
C ILE A 200 38.89 55.39 57.18
N ALA A 201 39.25 54.72 58.28
CA ALA A 201 39.36 53.25 58.33
C ALA A 201 38.05 52.57 57.91
N ARG A 202 36.91 52.97 58.50
CA ARG A 202 35.57 52.45 58.15
C ARG A 202 35.13 52.80 56.72
N ARG A 203 35.69 53.83 56.09
CA ARG A 203 35.49 54.12 54.66
C ARG A 203 36.36 53.20 53.80
N LEU A 204 37.61 52.96 54.21
CA LEU A 204 38.53 52.07 53.52
C LEU A 204 38.06 50.61 53.55
N GLU A 205 37.56 50.13 54.70
CA GLU A 205 36.94 48.81 54.88
C GLU A 205 35.75 48.64 53.92
N ARG A 206 34.79 49.58 53.93
CA ARG A 206 33.65 49.58 52.99
C ARG A 206 34.07 49.62 51.52
N MET A 207 35.11 50.37 51.18
CA MET A 207 35.65 50.40 49.82
C MET A 207 36.28 49.05 49.44
N LEU A 208 36.97 48.38 50.36
CA LEU A 208 37.53 47.04 50.15
C LEU A 208 36.44 45.95 50.06
N GLU A 209 35.35 46.07 50.83
CA GLU A 209 34.18 45.20 50.73
C GLU A 209 33.48 45.35 49.38
N VAL A 210 33.22 46.59 48.92
CA VAL A 210 32.68 46.86 47.58
C VAL A 210 33.63 46.39 46.47
N LYS A 211 34.96 46.51 46.67
CA LYS A 211 35.96 46.01 45.72
C LYS A 211 35.94 44.47 45.66
N ARG A 212 35.84 43.78 46.79
CA ARG A 212 35.68 42.30 46.85
C ARG A 212 34.40 41.84 46.17
N GLY A 213 33.26 42.46 46.49
CA GLY A 213 31.98 42.16 45.84
C GLY A 213 32.08 42.32 44.31
N ARG A 214 32.71 43.39 43.83
CA ARG A 214 32.96 43.57 42.39
C ARG A 214 33.95 42.56 41.80
N ASP A 215 34.99 42.15 42.53
CA ASP A 215 35.90 41.08 42.09
C ASP A 215 35.19 39.72 42.03
N GLU A 216 34.18 39.49 42.86
CA GLU A 216 33.35 38.29 42.89
C GLU A 216 32.27 38.32 41.79
N GLU A 217 31.61 39.46 41.57
CA GLU A 217 30.73 39.73 40.43
C GLU A 217 31.47 39.54 39.10
N LEU A 218 32.69 40.09 38.97
CA LEU A 218 33.52 39.94 37.78
C LEU A 218 33.90 38.48 37.52
N ARG A 219 34.22 37.69 38.56
CA ARG A 219 34.46 36.24 38.42
C ARG A 219 33.21 35.49 37.98
N ALA A 220 32.06 35.75 38.62
CA ALA A 220 30.79 35.14 38.24
C ALA A 220 30.43 35.45 36.77
N VAL A 221 30.74 36.66 36.30
CA VAL A 221 30.58 37.05 34.88
C VAL A 221 31.60 36.35 33.99
N THR A 222 32.89 36.27 34.33
CA THR A 222 33.87 35.55 33.50
C THR A 222 33.51 34.07 33.38
N ASP A 223 33.21 33.42 34.49
CA ASP A 223 32.90 31.99 34.54
C ASP A 223 31.64 31.68 33.70
N ALA A 224 30.59 32.51 33.84
CA ALA A 224 29.40 32.44 33.00
C ALA A 224 29.70 32.68 31.51
N THR A 225 30.58 33.62 31.15
CA THR A 225 30.97 33.81 29.73
C THR A 225 31.77 32.62 29.18
N GLU A 226 32.63 31.98 29.97
CA GLU A 226 33.31 30.76 29.54
C GLU A 226 32.34 29.59 29.36
N GLU A 227 31.34 29.44 30.25
CA GLU A 227 30.27 28.44 30.08
C GLU A 227 29.46 28.70 28.80
N LYS A 228 29.05 29.94 28.53
CA LYS A 228 28.35 30.29 27.28
C LYS A 228 29.23 30.06 26.03
N LEU A 229 30.55 30.26 26.12
CA LEU A 229 31.48 29.93 25.04
C LEU A 229 31.55 28.41 24.80
N ARG A 230 31.70 27.61 25.86
CA ARG A 230 31.70 26.13 25.80
C ARG A 230 30.39 25.59 25.22
N GLU A 231 29.25 26.14 25.63
CA GLU A 231 27.93 25.83 25.04
C GLU A 231 27.87 26.17 23.55
N ALA A 232 28.35 27.36 23.15
CA ALA A 232 28.34 27.79 21.76
C ALA A 232 29.27 26.92 20.87
N GLU A 233 30.41 26.48 21.39
CA GLU A 233 31.32 25.56 20.71
C GLU A 233 30.72 24.15 20.57
N ALA A 234 30.08 23.63 21.62
CA ALA A 234 29.34 22.37 21.55
C ALA A 234 28.19 22.45 20.53
N GLN A 235 27.44 23.56 20.49
CA GLN A 235 26.38 23.78 19.50
C GLN A 235 26.92 23.88 18.07
N LYS A 236 28.08 24.54 17.85
CA LYS A 236 28.77 24.56 16.54
C LYS A 236 29.19 23.15 16.11
N ALA A 237 29.76 22.35 17.02
CA ALA A 237 30.16 20.97 16.73
C ALA A 237 28.94 20.07 16.38
N VAL A 238 27.81 20.24 17.06
CA VAL A 238 26.55 19.54 16.73
C VAL A 238 25.97 20.01 15.39
N ARG A 239 26.05 21.32 15.07
CA ARG A 239 25.66 21.82 13.73
C ARG A 239 26.52 21.21 12.63
N LEU A 240 27.84 21.22 12.76
CA LEU A 240 28.74 20.67 11.74
C LEU A 240 28.51 19.18 11.49
N ARG A 241 28.24 18.39 12.54
CA ARG A 241 27.84 16.97 12.39
C ARG A 241 26.54 16.83 11.61
N ARG A 242 25.50 17.59 11.96
CA ARG A 242 24.22 17.59 11.25
C ARG A 242 24.33 18.09 9.81
N GLU A 243 25.22 19.04 9.54
CA GLU A 243 25.48 19.56 8.20
C GLU A 243 26.20 18.52 7.33
N GLU A 244 27.10 17.71 7.90
CA GLU A 244 27.72 16.57 7.23
C GLU A 244 26.74 15.39 7.04
N GLU A 245 25.90 15.08 8.03
CA GLU A 245 24.79 14.12 7.91
C GLU A 245 23.81 14.54 6.79
N LEU A 246 23.50 15.84 6.68
CA LEU A 246 22.71 16.42 5.60
C LEU A 246 23.45 16.39 4.25
N ARG A 247 24.78 16.49 4.23
CA ARG A 247 25.60 16.35 3.01
C ARG A 247 25.55 14.91 2.49
N VAL A 248 25.80 13.93 3.35
CA VAL A 248 25.77 12.49 3.01
C VAL A 248 24.37 12.06 2.58
N THR A 249 23.31 12.46 3.31
CA THR A 249 21.93 12.11 2.91
C THR A 249 21.51 12.78 1.59
N ARG A 250 21.97 14.01 1.29
CA ARG A 250 21.77 14.63 -0.03
C ARG A 250 22.47 13.86 -1.15
N GLU A 251 23.69 13.37 -0.94
CA GLU A 251 24.38 12.51 -1.90
C GLU A 251 23.65 11.16 -2.09
N GLU A 252 23.16 10.53 -1.02
CA GLU A 252 22.36 9.31 -1.14
C GLU A 252 21.06 9.55 -1.90
N ILE A 253 20.37 10.66 -1.65
CA ILE A 253 19.17 11.05 -2.41
C ILE A 253 19.53 11.26 -3.89
N ALA A 254 20.61 11.96 -4.21
CA ALA A 254 21.06 12.14 -5.60
C ALA A 254 21.36 10.81 -6.30
N ARG A 255 22.09 9.89 -5.63
CA ARG A 255 22.35 8.52 -6.14
C ARG A 255 21.06 7.73 -6.35
N ARG A 256 20.09 7.85 -5.43
CA ARG A 256 18.75 7.22 -5.56
C ARG A 256 17.95 7.80 -6.73
N VAL A 257 18.00 9.12 -6.94
CA VAL A 257 17.32 9.81 -8.06
C VAL A 257 17.84 9.30 -9.40
N VAL A 258 19.17 9.22 -9.58
CA VAL A 258 19.77 8.65 -10.81
C VAL A 258 19.34 7.19 -10.99
N ALA A 259 19.43 6.36 -9.94
CA ALA A 259 18.98 4.97 -10.01
C ALA A 259 17.45 4.79 -10.20
N THR A 260 16.64 5.81 -9.96
CA THR A 260 15.21 5.81 -10.38
C THR A 260 15.03 6.28 -11.82
N GLN A 261 15.83 7.22 -12.31
CA GLN A 261 15.81 7.65 -13.71
C GLN A 261 16.26 6.53 -14.65
N GLU A 262 17.30 5.76 -14.28
CA GLU A 262 17.74 4.57 -15.01
C GLU A 262 16.64 3.51 -15.09
N ARG A 263 15.94 3.23 -13.97
CA ARG A 263 14.81 2.30 -13.95
C ARG A 263 13.62 2.81 -14.76
N GLN A 264 13.33 4.11 -14.69
CA GLN A 264 12.26 4.75 -15.45
C GLN A 264 12.50 4.62 -16.96
N ALA A 265 13.73 4.88 -17.43
CA ALA A 265 14.11 4.68 -18.83
C ALA A 265 14.05 3.21 -19.29
N VAL A 266 14.21 2.24 -18.38
CA VAL A 266 13.98 0.82 -18.67
C VAL A 266 12.48 0.50 -18.75
N ILE A 267 11.66 1.04 -17.85
CA ILE A 267 10.19 0.90 -17.88
C ILE A 267 9.61 1.51 -19.17
N GLU A 268 10.10 2.67 -19.58
CA GLU A 268 9.69 3.35 -20.82
C GLU A 268 10.00 2.48 -22.06
N ARG A 269 11.20 1.92 -22.18
CA ARG A 269 11.55 0.98 -23.25
C ARG A 269 10.67 -0.27 -23.25
N LEU A 270 10.43 -0.87 -22.08
CA LEU A 270 9.52 -2.01 -21.96
C LEU A 270 8.07 -1.64 -22.30
N SER A 271 7.64 -0.40 -22.08
CA SER A 271 6.34 0.09 -22.51
C SER A 271 6.25 0.31 -24.03
N GLU A 272 7.33 0.78 -24.68
CA GLU A 272 7.42 0.84 -26.15
C GLU A 272 7.39 -0.56 -26.76
N ASP A 273 8.14 -1.52 -26.22
CA ASP A 273 8.18 -2.90 -26.72
C ASP A 273 6.85 -3.63 -26.49
N ASN A 274 6.19 -3.43 -25.34
CA ASN A 274 4.81 -3.90 -25.14
C ASN A 274 3.83 -3.28 -26.14
N ALA A 275 3.95 -1.98 -26.44
CA ALA A 275 3.11 -1.32 -27.44
C ALA A 275 3.37 -1.83 -28.87
N ARG A 276 4.63 -2.16 -29.22
CA ARG A 276 5.00 -2.84 -30.46
C ARG A 276 4.34 -4.22 -30.53
N HIS A 277 4.49 -5.04 -29.50
CA HIS A 277 3.88 -6.37 -29.42
C HIS A 277 2.35 -6.33 -29.42
N GLU A 278 1.71 -5.32 -28.81
CA GLU A 278 0.26 -5.10 -28.95
C GLU A 278 -0.16 -4.85 -30.40
N VAL A 279 0.62 -4.09 -31.18
CA VAL A 279 0.36 -3.84 -32.60
C VAL A 279 0.59 -5.11 -33.42
N GLU A 280 1.64 -5.89 -33.14
CA GLU A 280 1.89 -7.19 -33.78
C GLU A 280 0.78 -8.21 -33.48
N ILE A 281 0.28 -8.24 -32.23
CA ILE A 281 -0.87 -9.07 -31.83
C ILE A 281 -2.14 -8.63 -32.53
N LYS A 282 -2.40 -7.31 -32.67
CA LYS A 282 -3.56 -6.79 -33.42
C LYS A 282 -3.46 -7.14 -34.90
N LEU A 283 -2.30 -6.98 -35.53
CA LEU A 283 -2.08 -7.34 -36.94
C LEU A 283 -2.22 -8.84 -37.20
N THR A 284 -1.70 -9.70 -36.31
CA THR A 284 -1.87 -11.15 -36.43
C THR A 284 -3.30 -11.58 -36.14
N LEU A 285 -4.00 -10.94 -35.20
CA LEU A 285 -5.43 -11.18 -34.95
C LEU A 285 -6.27 -10.80 -36.18
N ASP A 286 -6.09 -9.60 -36.73
CA ASP A 286 -6.73 -9.15 -37.98
C ASP A 286 -6.49 -10.14 -39.13
N GLU A 287 -5.26 -10.67 -39.25
CA GLU A 287 -4.92 -11.62 -40.30
C GLU A 287 -5.58 -12.99 -40.06
N THR A 288 -5.68 -13.46 -38.80
CA THR A 288 -6.49 -14.65 -38.50
C THR A 288 -7.98 -14.41 -38.72
N VAL A 289 -8.51 -13.21 -38.45
CA VAL A 289 -9.89 -12.84 -38.77
C VAL A 289 -10.10 -12.92 -40.28
N ARG A 290 -9.26 -12.28 -41.11
CA ARG A 290 -9.30 -12.41 -42.58
C ARG A 290 -9.23 -13.87 -43.04
N GLN A 291 -8.35 -14.68 -42.47
CA GLN A 291 -8.25 -16.10 -42.81
C GLN A 291 -9.51 -16.88 -42.41
N THR A 292 -10.12 -16.61 -41.26
CA THR A 292 -11.40 -17.21 -40.88
C THR A 292 -12.57 -16.69 -41.73
N GLU A 293 -12.56 -15.43 -42.15
CA GLU A 293 -13.54 -14.88 -43.09
C GLU A 293 -13.41 -15.53 -44.47
N ILE A 294 -12.20 -15.70 -45.00
CA ILE A 294 -11.92 -16.42 -46.24
C ILE A 294 -12.34 -17.88 -46.10
N TYR A 295 -12.04 -18.54 -44.98
CA TYR A 295 -12.47 -19.91 -44.72
C TYR A 295 -14.00 -20.03 -44.59
N GLN A 296 -14.67 -19.06 -43.94
CA GLN A 296 -16.13 -18.99 -43.89
C GLN A 296 -16.74 -18.67 -45.26
N GLN A 297 -16.12 -17.82 -46.07
CA GLN A 297 -16.55 -17.52 -47.44
C GLN A 297 -16.39 -18.75 -48.32
N LEU A 298 -15.26 -19.46 -48.24
CA LEU A 298 -15.00 -20.72 -48.94
C LEU A 298 -15.93 -21.84 -48.45
N SER A 299 -16.25 -21.88 -47.16
CA SER A 299 -17.21 -22.83 -46.58
C SER A 299 -18.66 -22.49 -46.98
N ARG A 300 -19.03 -21.21 -47.05
CA ARG A 300 -20.30 -20.73 -47.64
C ARG A 300 -20.36 -21.03 -49.15
N GLN A 301 -19.26 -20.88 -49.87
CA GLN A 301 -19.16 -21.24 -51.29
C GLN A 301 -19.25 -22.76 -51.47
N LEU A 302 -18.58 -23.58 -50.66
CA LEU A 302 -18.71 -25.04 -50.65
C LEU A 302 -20.12 -25.48 -50.27
N HIS A 303 -20.75 -24.85 -49.28
CA HIS A 303 -22.14 -25.12 -48.92
C HIS A 303 -23.10 -24.65 -50.01
N ASN A 304 -22.84 -23.54 -50.69
CA ASN A 304 -23.67 -23.07 -51.80
C ASN A 304 -23.43 -23.86 -53.10
N VAL A 305 -22.22 -24.38 -53.33
CA VAL A 305 -21.92 -25.34 -54.41
C VAL A 305 -22.55 -26.68 -54.10
N ASN A 306 -22.47 -27.18 -52.86
CA ASN A 306 -23.14 -28.42 -52.46
C ASN A 306 -24.66 -28.25 -52.50
N ARG A 307 -25.20 -27.11 -52.07
CA ARG A 307 -26.63 -26.77 -52.16
C ARG A 307 -27.08 -26.49 -53.59
N THR A 308 -26.24 -25.99 -54.48
CA THR A 308 -26.57 -25.89 -55.93
C THR A 308 -26.27 -27.18 -56.69
N CYS A 309 -25.49 -28.12 -56.15
CA CYS A 309 -25.42 -29.50 -56.62
C CYS A 309 -26.60 -30.33 -56.11
N GLN A 310 -27.08 -30.08 -54.89
CA GLN A 310 -28.34 -30.63 -54.37
C GLN A 310 -29.52 -30.04 -55.14
N SER A 311 -29.62 -28.71 -55.25
CA SER A 311 -30.60 -28.04 -56.13
C SER A 311 -30.47 -28.53 -57.56
N ARG A 312 -29.26 -28.72 -58.13
CA ARG A 312 -29.12 -29.31 -59.48
C ARG A 312 -29.39 -30.80 -59.56
N ASN A 313 -29.29 -31.56 -58.48
CA ASN A 313 -29.72 -32.96 -58.47
C ASN A 313 -31.23 -33.06 -58.30
N GLU A 314 -31.84 -32.24 -57.44
CA GLU A 314 -33.28 -32.05 -57.29
C GLU A 314 -33.90 -31.46 -58.55
N GLU A 315 -33.20 -30.57 -59.26
CA GLU A 315 -33.55 -30.05 -60.58
C GLU A 315 -33.26 -31.06 -61.67
N ASN A 316 -32.26 -31.95 -61.59
CA ASN A 316 -32.03 -32.99 -62.60
C ASN A 316 -33.07 -34.10 -62.44
N ASP A 317 -33.36 -34.52 -61.22
CA ASP A 317 -34.53 -35.32 -60.84
C ASP A 317 -35.84 -34.64 -61.27
N ALA A 318 -36.01 -33.34 -61.00
CA ALA A 318 -37.19 -32.59 -61.40
C ALA A 318 -37.19 -32.18 -62.87
N LEU A 319 -36.08 -32.33 -63.61
CA LEU A 319 -35.97 -32.24 -65.07
C LEU A 319 -36.04 -33.62 -65.71
N GLN A 320 -35.93 -34.72 -64.96
CA GLN A 320 -36.34 -36.06 -65.40
C GLN A 320 -37.85 -36.19 -65.21
N ARG A 321 -38.38 -35.81 -64.03
CA ARG A 321 -39.83 -35.63 -63.81
C ARG A 321 -40.39 -34.62 -64.80
N ARG A 322 -39.80 -33.42 -64.95
CA ARG A 322 -40.22 -32.47 -65.99
C ARG A 322 -39.81 -32.84 -67.41
N MET A 323 -38.90 -33.78 -67.69
CA MET A 323 -38.76 -34.29 -69.07
C MET A 323 -39.91 -35.23 -69.38
N ASN A 324 -40.40 -35.99 -68.40
CA ASN A 324 -41.62 -36.78 -68.53
C ASN A 324 -42.85 -35.86 -68.61
N GLU A 325 -43.01 -34.90 -67.68
CA GLU A 325 -44.11 -33.93 -67.67
C GLU A 325 -44.03 -32.97 -68.87
N LEU A 326 -42.85 -32.58 -69.39
CA LEU A 326 -42.73 -31.79 -70.64
C LEU A 326 -42.83 -32.65 -71.89
N MET A 327 -42.60 -33.96 -71.85
CA MET A 327 -43.08 -34.87 -72.91
C MET A 327 -44.62 -34.95 -72.92
N GLU A 328 -45.30 -34.49 -71.86
CA GLU A 328 -46.76 -34.38 -71.77
C GLU A 328 -47.24 -32.92 -71.96
N GLU A 329 -46.46 -31.91 -71.56
CA GLU A 329 -46.77 -30.48 -71.67
C GLU A 329 -46.24 -29.83 -72.96
N LEU A 330 -45.23 -30.33 -73.68
CA LEU A 330 -44.93 -29.82 -75.05
C LEU A 330 -46.12 -30.06 -75.97
N LYS A 331 -46.74 -31.25 -75.84
CA LYS A 331 -48.04 -31.61 -76.47
C LYS A 331 -49.19 -30.66 -76.07
N HIS A 332 -48.99 -29.75 -75.11
CA HIS A 332 -50.01 -28.85 -74.59
C HIS A 332 -49.66 -27.36 -74.77
N LYS A 333 -48.42 -26.95 -74.52
CA LYS A 333 -47.97 -25.53 -74.52
C LYS A 333 -47.50 -25.03 -75.89
N GLU A 334 -47.29 -25.92 -76.86
CA GLU A 334 -47.30 -25.56 -78.29
C GLU A 334 -48.63 -24.84 -78.68
N SER A 335 -49.73 -25.05 -77.95
CA SER A 335 -51.02 -24.39 -78.22
C SER A 335 -51.22 -22.99 -77.61
N VAL A 336 -50.29 -22.48 -76.78
CA VAL A 336 -50.54 -21.29 -75.92
C VAL A 336 -49.59 -20.11 -76.17
N LEU A 337 -48.34 -20.37 -76.61
CA LEU A 337 -47.26 -19.37 -76.61
C LEU A 337 -47.48 -18.15 -77.53
N ASP A 338 -48.33 -18.27 -78.56
CA ASP A 338 -48.67 -17.18 -79.50
C ASP A 338 -49.45 -16.01 -78.86
N SER A 339 -49.98 -16.17 -77.65
CA SER A 339 -50.94 -15.24 -77.06
C SER A 339 -50.29 -13.99 -76.43
N VAL A 340 -49.40 -14.16 -75.45
CA VAL A 340 -49.04 -13.12 -74.46
C VAL A 340 -48.03 -12.06 -74.94
N SER A 341 -47.18 -12.35 -75.93
CA SER A 341 -46.02 -11.53 -76.35
C SER A 341 -46.34 -10.11 -76.89
N ARG A 342 -47.60 -9.68 -76.83
CA ARG A 342 -48.13 -8.40 -77.32
C ARG A 342 -48.28 -7.32 -76.23
N ALA A 343 -48.25 -7.66 -74.94
CA ALA A 343 -48.65 -6.74 -73.86
C ALA A 343 -47.55 -5.75 -73.39
N HIS A 344 -46.33 -6.23 -73.13
CA HIS A 344 -45.35 -5.56 -72.25
C HIS A 344 -44.76 -4.21 -72.74
N ARG A 345 -44.96 -3.83 -74.01
CA ARG A 345 -44.25 -2.68 -74.63
C ARG A 345 -44.77 -1.26 -74.26
N ARG A 346 -45.51 -1.09 -73.15
CA ARG A 346 -46.29 0.15 -72.88
C ARG A 346 -45.92 0.97 -71.64
N GLU A 347 -45.30 0.39 -70.62
CA GLU A 347 -45.21 1.05 -69.29
C GLU A 347 -43.95 1.92 -69.08
N LEU A 348 -42.92 1.74 -69.90
CA LEU A 348 -41.54 2.19 -69.66
C LEU A 348 -41.24 3.71 -69.87
N LYS A 349 -42.20 4.62 -69.62
CA LYS A 349 -42.08 6.05 -70.01
C LYS A 349 -42.44 7.11 -68.96
N LEU A 350 -42.70 6.77 -67.69
CA LEU A 350 -43.27 7.73 -66.71
C LEU A 350 -42.33 8.18 -65.56
N LEU A 351 -41.06 7.77 -65.53
CA LEU A 351 -40.22 7.84 -64.31
C LEU A 351 -39.20 8.99 -64.23
N GLU A 352 -39.01 9.80 -65.28
CA GLU A 352 -37.83 10.69 -65.40
C GLU A 352 -38.00 12.12 -64.79
N ALA A 353 -39.16 12.45 -64.21
CA ALA A 353 -39.57 13.85 -63.98
C ALA A 353 -39.22 14.47 -62.59
N ALA A 354 -38.72 13.71 -61.61
CA ALA A 354 -38.87 14.08 -60.20
C ALA A 354 -37.69 14.82 -59.51
N THR A 355 -36.50 14.87 -60.10
CA THR A 355 -35.22 14.92 -59.32
C THR A 355 -34.50 16.28 -59.25
N ARG A 356 -35.19 17.43 -59.31
CA ARG A 356 -34.55 18.77 -59.43
C ARG A 356 -35.04 19.88 -58.46
N ARG A 357 -35.17 19.63 -57.15
CA ARG A 357 -35.75 20.63 -56.21
C ARG A 357 -35.10 20.84 -54.82
N THR A 358 -33.99 20.20 -54.47
CA THR A 358 -33.56 20.07 -53.06
C THR A 358 -32.10 20.48 -52.76
N ALA A 359 -31.63 21.64 -53.23
CA ALA A 359 -30.26 22.15 -52.96
C ALA A 359 -30.19 23.69 -53.03
N ALA A 360 -30.26 24.41 -51.89
CA ALA A 360 -30.17 25.88 -51.89
C ALA A 360 -29.88 26.57 -50.52
N MET A 361 -30.75 26.39 -49.51
CA MET A 361 -30.97 27.42 -48.48
C MET A 361 -30.10 27.29 -47.21
N GLU A 362 -28.77 27.29 -47.35
CA GLU A 362 -27.81 27.17 -46.23
C GLU A 362 -27.59 28.49 -45.43
N GLY A 363 -28.65 29.28 -45.24
CA GLY A 363 -28.61 30.67 -44.75
C GLY A 363 -28.40 30.87 -43.23
N ARG A 364 -27.67 30.00 -42.53
CA ARG A 364 -27.45 30.07 -41.07
C ARG A 364 -26.15 30.80 -40.69
N ARG A 365 -26.02 32.07 -41.07
CA ARG A 365 -24.77 32.85 -40.92
C ARG A 365 -24.91 34.18 -40.16
N ALA A 366 -26.06 34.46 -39.55
CA ALA A 366 -26.45 35.79 -39.08
C ALA A 366 -26.52 35.97 -37.53
N GLU A 367 -26.04 35.00 -36.76
CA GLU A 367 -26.28 34.94 -35.29
C GLU A 367 -25.07 35.39 -34.43
N ALA A 368 -24.02 35.96 -35.03
CA ALA A 368 -22.70 36.13 -34.38
C ALA A 368 -22.31 37.56 -33.97
N GLU A 369 -22.98 38.63 -34.47
CA GLU A 369 -22.44 40.00 -34.44
C GLU A 369 -23.06 40.93 -33.36
N ALA A 370 -24.00 40.45 -32.55
CA ALA A 370 -24.91 41.29 -31.75
C ALA A 370 -24.48 41.60 -30.28
N ALA A 371 -23.23 41.30 -29.87
CA ALA A 371 -22.89 41.13 -28.46
C ALA A 371 -21.91 42.15 -27.82
N CYS A 372 -21.52 43.24 -28.51
CA CYS A 372 -20.40 44.12 -28.06
C CYS A 372 -20.78 45.55 -27.65
N ALA A 373 -22.06 45.87 -27.43
CA ALA A 373 -22.54 47.27 -27.40
C ALA A 373 -22.86 47.88 -26.00
N ALA A 374 -22.57 47.20 -24.89
CA ALA A 374 -23.26 47.45 -23.61
C ALA A 374 -22.44 48.03 -22.43
N LEU A 375 -21.19 48.48 -22.63
CA LEU A 375 -20.31 48.96 -21.54
C LEU A 375 -19.54 50.25 -21.91
N ARG A 376 -20.23 51.39 -22.00
CA ARG A 376 -19.65 52.74 -22.26
C ARG A 376 -20.48 53.90 -21.67
N ALA A 377 -20.95 53.81 -20.42
CA ALA A 377 -21.97 54.75 -19.89
C ALA A 377 -21.80 55.17 -18.40
N GLU A 378 -20.57 55.24 -17.88
CA GLU A 378 -20.31 55.54 -16.45
C GLU A 378 -19.17 56.57 -16.22
N LEU A 379 -18.94 57.51 -17.16
CA LEU A 379 -17.82 58.49 -17.10
C LEU A 379 -18.22 59.92 -17.53
N GLU A 380 -19.34 60.46 -17.02
CA GLU A 380 -19.81 61.84 -17.34
C GLU A 380 -20.40 62.59 -16.11
N LEU A 381 -19.90 62.36 -14.88
CA LEU A 381 -20.53 62.90 -13.64
C LEU A 381 -19.55 63.38 -12.53
N LEU A 382 -18.39 63.97 -12.87
CA LEU A 382 -17.40 64.40 -11.86
C LEU A 382 -16.70 65.76 -12.07
N ASP A 383 -16.97 66.51 -13.14
CA ASP A 383 -16.16 67.70 -13.51
C ASP A 383 -16.76 69.08 -13.13
N ASP A 384 -18.00 69.16 -12.62
CA ASP A 384 -18.77 70.42 -12.54
C ASP A 384 -18.60 71.27 -11.25
N GLU A 385 -17.79 70.87 -10.25
CA GLU A 385 -17.84 71.49 -8.91
C GLU A 385 -16.79 72.59 -8.59
N PHE A 386 -15.83 72.92 -9.47
CA PHE A 386 -14.63 73.68 -9.07
C PHE A 386 -14.62 75.22 -9.33
N GLU A 387 -15.45 75.78 -10.22
CA GLU A 387 -15.25 77.16 -10.71
C GLU A 387 -15.75 78.33 -9.82
N ALA A 388 -16.40 78.06 -8.68
CA ALA A 388 -17.25 79.06 -8.01
C ALA A 388 -16.54 80.14 -7.14
N ALA A 389 -15.24 80.01 -6.82
CA ALA A 389 -14.69 80.59 -5.58
C ALA A 389 -13.99 81.97 -5.65
N VAL A 390 -13.73 82.56 -6.83
CA VAL A 390 -12.61 83.54 -7.00
C VAL A 390 -13.04 84.98 -7.38
N ARG A 391 -14.03 85.61 -6.71
CA ARG A 391 -14.53 86.96 -7.10
C ARG A 391 -15.07 87.88 -5.96
N ALA A 392 -14.29 88.18 -4.90
CA ALA A 392 -14.82 88.93 -3.73
C ALA A 392 -14.07 90.20 -3.23
N ASP A 393 -12.77 90.40 -3.50
CA ASP A 393 -11.86 91.01 -2.48
C ASP A 393 -11.30 92.44 -2.75
N GLU A 394 -11.80 93.21 -3.72
CA GLU A 394 -11.08 94.38 -4.30
C GLU A 394 -11.59 95.82 -3.95
N ALA A 395 -12.33 96.05 -2.85
CA ALA A 395 -13.26 97.20 -2.78
C ALA A 395 -12.87 98.54 -2.07
N ASP A 396 -12.17 98.55 -0.92
CA ASP A 396 -12.50 99.53 0.16
C ASP A 396 -11.62 100.81 0.38
N GLU A 397 -10.64 101.13 -0.47
CA GLU A 397 -9.46 101.90 -0.03
C GLU A 397 -9.45 103.47 -0.13
N ARG A 398 -10.59 104.21 -0.16
CA ARG A 398 -10.55 105.66 -0.56
C ARG A 398 -11.52 106.68 0.13
N ARG A 399 -11.31 107.14 1.39
CA ARG A 399 -12.26 108.15 1.98
C ARG A 399 -11.89 109.10 3.17
N ILE A 400 -10.66 109.61 3.37
CA ILE A 400 -10.34 110.52 4.52
C ILE A 400 -9.82 111.91 4.09
N ALA A 401 -10.31 113.01 4.71
CA ALA A 401 -10.27 114.40 4.20
C ALA A 401 -10.14 115.52 5.30
N ALA A 402 -10.29 116.82 4.96
CA ALA A 402 -9.94 117.99 5.81
C ALA A 402 -10.78 119.28 5.58
N GLN A 403 -11.03 120.10 6.62
CA GLN A 403 -11.65 121.46 6.61
C GLN A 403 -11.55 122.18 8.01
N VAL A 404 -11.12 123.47 8.10
CA VAL A 404 -11.10 124.35 9.33
C VAL A 404 -10.94 125.88 9.02
N ARG A 405 -11.54 126.84 9.81
CA ARG A 405 -11.09 128.26 10.23
C ARG A 405 -11.91 129.58 9.91
N GLU A 406 -11.74 130.63 10.78
CA GLU A 406 -11.75 132.17 10.67
C GLU A 406 -12.95 133.14 11.04
N LEU A 407 -12.71 134.29 11.77
CA LEU A 407 -13.52 135.57 12.05
C LEU A 407 -12.74 136.74 12.84
N ASP A 408 -13.13 138.09 12.83
CA ASP A 408 -13.06 139.19 13.93
C ASP A 408 -12.88 140.77 13.64
N VAL A 409 -13.09 141.71 14.66
CA VAL A 409 -12.48 143.11 15.00
C VAL A 409 -13.24 144.54 14.93
N LEU A 410 -13.15 145.48 15.96
CA LEU A 410 -13.06 147.05 15.99
C LEU A 410 -13.62 147.93 17.23
N HIS A 411 -13.15 149.20 17.57
CA HIS A 411 -13.68 150.18 18.65
C HIS A 411 -13.11 151.70 18.78
N GLY A 412 -13.71 152.71 19.54
CA GLY A 412 -13.06 153.96 20.18
C GLY A 412 -13.79 155.38 20.42
N ASN A 413 -13.29 156.30 21.33
CA ASN A 413 -13.40 157.86 21.48
C ASN A 413 -14.11 158.64 22.70
N VAL A 414 -13.76 159.95 23.02
CA VAL A 414 -14.48 161.14 23.76
C VAL A 414 -13.69 162.04 24.84
N LEU A 415 -14.03 163.36 25.13
CA LEU A 415 -13.42 164.32 26.15
C LEU A 415 -14.19 165.71 26.49
N ASP A 416 -13.86 166.49 27.59
CA ASP A 416 -13.76 168.01 27.79
C ASP A 416 -14.30 168.79 29.11
N ALA A 417 -13.79 170.02 29.42
CA ALA A 417 -14.27 171.26 30.19
C ALA A 417 -14.21 171.52 31.78
N ALA A 418 -14.00 172.80 32.25
CA ALA A 418 -14.05 173.34 33.68
C ALA A 418 -13.95 174.92 33.94
N GLU A 419 -14.32 175.53 35.13
CA GLU A 419 -14.12 177.00 35.51
C GLU A 419 -14.29 177.49 37.03
N LYS A 420 -13.90 178.77 37.37
CA LYS A 420 -14.28 179.76 38.48
C LYS A 420 -13.65 179.78 39.93
N ALA A 421 -13.82 180.90 40.73
CA ALA A 421 -13.09 181.20 42.01
C ALA A 421 -13.72 182.07 43.21
N GLN A 422 -13.39 183.38 43.44
CA GLN A 422 -12.60 183.86 44.64
C GLN A 422 -13.16 184.57 45.97
N GLN A 423 -13.61 185.85 46.02
CA GLN A 423 -13.46 186.90 47.13
C GLN A 423 -13.72 186.58 48.64
N GLN A 424 -14.26 185.42 49.05
CA GLN A 424 -14.81 185.14 50.40
C GLN A 424 -13.78 184.93 51.54
N SER A 425 -12.50 185.27 51.35
CA SER A 425 -11.39 184.62 52.07
C SER A 425 -11.07 185.11 53.49
N LEU A 426 -11.29 186.40 53.80
CA LEU A 426 -10.68 187.05 54.98
C LEU A 426 -11.43 186.87 56.31
N TRP A 427 -12.76 187.04 56.36
CA TRP A 427 -13.52 186.85 57.62
C TRP A 427 -13.42 185.41 58.14
N LEU A 428 -13.22 184.44 57.24
CA LEU A 428 -12.95 183.06 57.59
C LEU A 428 -11.66 182.90 58.43
N ALA A 429 -10.70 183.85 58.42
CA ALA A 429 -9.39 183.69 59.05
C ALA A 429 -9.43 183.54 60.60
N GLU A 430 -10.27 184.32 61.30
CA GLU A 430 -10.33 184.26 62.77
C GLU A 430 -11.22 183.12 63.27
N ARG A 431 -12.33 182.82 62.58
CA ARG A 431 -13.12 181.62 62.87
C ARG A 431 -12.33 180.34 62.57
N ARG A 432 -11.44 180.36 61.55
CA ARG A 432 -10.50 179.25 61.28
C ARG A 432 -9.57 178.95 62.46
N THR A 433 -9.12 179.91 63.28
CA THR A 433 -8.13 179.62 64.34
C THR A 433 -8.71 178.94 65.58
N GLU A 434 -9.93 179.31 65.98
CA GLU A 434 -10.69 178.56 67.00
C GLU A 434 -11.15 177.20 66.46
N ALA A 435 -11.62 177.15 65.22
CA ALA A 435 -11.93 175.89 64.55
C ALA A 435 -10.69 174.98 64.48
N TYR A 436 -9.49 175.50 64.19
CA TYR A 436 -8.27 174.71 64.06
C TYR A 436 -7.92 173.86 65.29
N HIS A 437 -8.21 174.36 66.50
CA HIS A 437 -7.93 173.61 67.72
C HIS A 437 -8.91 172.45 67.91
N LEU A 438 -10.22 172.72 67.78
CA LEU A 438 -11.26 171.68 67.87
C LEU A 438 -11.16 170.68 66.71
N GLU A 439 -10.81 171.14 65.50
CA GLU A 439 -10.48 170.29 64.35
C GLU A 439 -9.23 169.44 64.62
N HIS A 440 -8.23 169.92 65.35
CA HIS A 440 -7.02 169.13 65.65
C HIS A 440 -7.31 168.03 66.67
N GLU A 441 -8.09 168.32 67.71
CA GLU A 441 -8.57 167.32 68.67
C GLU A 441 -9.47 166.28 67.97
N LEU A 442 -10.44 166.72 67.15
CA LEU A 442 -11.28 165.83 66.34
C LEU A 442 -10.44 164.95 65.40
N ARG A 443 -9.51 165.52 64.63
CA ARG A 443 -8.57 164.76 63.78
C ARG A 443 -7.78 163.71 64.57
N SER A 444 -7.37 164.01 65.80
CA SER A 444 -6.63 163.06 66.64
C SER A 444 -7.49 161.84 67.03
N TYR A 445 -8.79 162.03 67.26
CA TYR A 445 -9.74 160.94 67.51
C TYR A 445 -10.17 160.22 66.23
N GLU A 446 -10.34 160.93 65.10
CA GLU A 446 -10.59 160.36 63.78
C GLU A 446 -9.43 159.44 63.34
N GLU A 447 -8.18 159.87 63.53
CA GLU A 447 -7.00 159.03 63.29
C GLU A 447 -6.98 157.77 64.17
N GLN A 448 -7.37 157.86 65.44
CA GLN A 448 -7.45 156.69 66.32
C GLN A 448 -8.57 155.73 65.89
N ALA A 449 -9.74 156.24 65.51
CA ALA A 449 -10.83 155.45 64.96
C ALA A 449 -10.46 154.79 63.63
N GLN A 450 -9.76 155.50 62.74
CA GLN A 450 -9.22 154.95 61.49
C GLN A 450 -8.22 153.82 61.75
N ARG A 451 -7.26 154.01 62.67
CA ARG A 451 -6.30 152.97 63.07
C ARG A 451 -6.98 151.73 63.64
N GLN A 452 -8.03 151.88 64.44
CA GLN A 452 -8.80 150.75 64.97
C GLN A 452 -9.60 150.05 63.85
N ASN A 453 -10.26 150.80 62.97
CA ASN A 453 -10.99 150.24 61.82
C ASN A 453 -10.07 149.51 60.84
N GLU A 454 -8.84 149.99 60.61
CA GLU A 454 -7.82 149.27 59.84
C GLU A 454 -7.46 147.91 60.45
N VAL A 455 -7.28 147.86 61.79
CA VAL A 455 -6.96 146.61 62.49
C VAL A 455 -8.14 145.63 62.42
N ILE A 456 -9.37 146.12 62.62
CA ILE A 456 -10.59 145.32 62.48
C ILE A 456 -10.72 144.78 61.05
N TYR A 457 -10.50 145.61 60.03
CA TYR A 457 -10.54 145.20 58.62
C TYR A 457 -9.48 144.13 58.28
N LYS A 458 -8.24 144.29 58.77
CA LYS A 458 -7.16 143.28 58.59
C LYS A 458 -7.54 141.95 59.23
N LEU A 459 -7.96 141.95 60.50
CA LEU A 459 -8.39 140.73 61.21
C LEU A 459 -9.62 140.08 60.56
N THR A 460 -10.60 140.86 60.10
CA THR A 460 -11.79 140.32 59.41
C THR A 460 -11.41 139.64 58.10
N ARG A 461 -10.49 140.25 57.34
CA ARG A 461 -9.97 139.68 56.09
C ARG A 461 -9.14 138.41 56.30
N GLU A 462 -8.35 138.36 57.38
CA GLU A 462 -7.63 137.15 57.79
C GLU A 462 -8.59 136.02 58.19
N CYS A 463 -9.61 136.31 59.00
CA CYS A 463 -10.65 135.34 59.37
C CYS A 463 -11.36 134.76 58.13
N THR A 464 -11.78 135.60 57.17
CA THR A 464 -12.40 135.10 55.93
C THR A 464 -11.44 134.25 55.10
N GLY A 465 -10.15 134.57 55.07
CA GLY A 465 -9.13 133.75 54.40
C GLY A 465 -8.95 132.38 55.07
N TYR A 466 -8.93 132.32 56.41
CA TYR A 466 -8.89 131.05 57.13
C TYR A 466 -10.15 130.21 56.92
N GLU A 467 -11.33 130.83 56.83
CA GLU A 467 -12.56 130.14 56.44
C GLU A 467 -12.48 129.55 55.03
N GLU A 468 -11.96 130.29 54.05
CA GLU A 468 -11.78 129.79 52.68
C GLU A 468 -10.77 128.64 52.63
N HIS A 469 -9.64 128.74 53.35
CA HIS A 469 -8.69 127.65 53.48
C HIS A 469 -9.31 126.40 54.14
N MET A 470 -10.17 126.55 55.14
CA MET A 470 -10.89 125.42 55.76
C MET A 470 -11.94 124.81 54.81
N LYS A 471 -12.63 125.63 54.01
CA LYS A 471 -13.57 125.16 52.96
C LYS A 471 -12.82 124.39 51.86
N ILE A 472 -11.65 124.87 51.43
CA ILE A 472 -10.78 124.18 50.46
C ILE A 472 -10.27 122.86 51.03
N ALA A 473 -9.75 122.85 52.27
CA ALA A 473 -9.22 121.64 52.91
C ALA A 473 -10.31 120.58 53.14
N THR A 474 -11.51 120.96 53.58
CA THR A 474 -12.63 120.02 53.75
C THR A 474 -13.13 119.43 52.42
N LEU A 475 -13.17 120.22 51.34
CA LEU A 475 -13.45 119.72 49.99
C LEU A 475 -12.36 118.76 49.48
N GLN A 476 -11.09 119.04 49.76
CA GLN A 476 -9.97 118.13 49.43
C GLN A 476 -10.06 116.81 50.20
N CYS A 477 -10.33 116.84 51.51
CA CYS A 477 -10.56 115.63 52.30
C CYS A 477 -11.77 114.82 51.80
N ALA A 478 -12.89 115.48 51.49
CA ALA A 478 -14.08 114.82 50.94
C ALA A 478 -13.79 114.14 49.60
N ARG A 479 -13.02 114.80 48.72
CA ARG A 479 -12.56 114.23 47.44
C ARG A 479 -11.66 113.01 47.65
N ILE A 480 -10.66 113.09 48.54
CA ILE A 480 -9.76 111.97 48.83
C ILE A 480 -10.54 110.79 49.40
N MET A 481 -11.53 111.02 50.28
CA MET A 481 -12.39 109.95 50.79
C MET A 481 -13.22 109.28 49.70
N ALA A 482 -13.74 110.05 48.72
CA ALA A 482 -14.44 109.50 47.57
C ALA A 482 -13.50 108.68 46.64
N GLU A 483 -12.29 109.19 46.37
CA GLU A 483 -11.27 108.46 45.59
C GLU A 483 -10.80 107.17 46.31
N VAL A 484 -10.76 107.15 47.64
CA VAL A 484 -10.51 105.93 48.44
C VAL A 484 -11.68 104.96 48.32
N GLN A 485 -12.94 105.40 48.47
CA GLN A 485 -14.12 104.54 48.35
C GLN A 485 -14.26 103.93 46.95
N GLU A 486 -13.92 104.68 45.90
CA GLU A 486 -13.88 104.17 44.52
C GLU A 486 -12.82 103.06 44.39
N ARG A 487 -11.64 103.22 45.01
CA ARG A 487 -10.57 102.21 45.01
C ARG A 487 -10.90 100.99 45.86
N GLU A 488 -11.59 101.15 46.98
CA GLU A 488 -12.11 100.04 47.79
C GLU A 488 -13.14 99.22 47.00
N ALA A 489 -14.03 99.88 46.24
CA ALA A 489 -14.96 99.20 45.34
C ALA A 489 -14.26 98.47 44.19
N GLN A 490 -13.26 99.09 43.55
CA GLN A 490 -12.44 98.46 42.50
C GLN A 490 -11.66 97.25 43.03
N LEU A 491 -11.12 97.34 44.24
CA LEU A 491 -10.44 96.22 44.91
C LEU A 491 -11.41 95.09 45.29
N ALA A 492 -12.65 95.40 45.69
CA ALA A 492 -13.66 94.38 45.97
C ALA A 492 -14.01 93.58 44.71
N VAL A 493 -14.24 94.25 43.58
CA VAL A 493 -14.50 93.59 42.28
C VAL A 493 -13.31 92.72 41.87
N ALA A 494 -12.08 93.25 41.91
CA ALA A 494 -10.88 92.48 41.57
C ALA A 494 -10.65 91.27 42.50
N LEU A 495 -11.01 91.36 43.78
CA LEU A 495 -10.95 90.24 44.72
C LEU A 495 -12.01 89.17 44.44
N ASP A 496 -13.19 89.54 43.95
CA ASP A 496 -14.22 88.59 43.53
C ASP A 496 -13.84 87.93 42.18
N GLU A 497 -13.27 88.68 41.23
CA GLU A 497 -12.69 88.12 40.00
C GLU A 497 -11.57 87.09 40.28
N VAL A 498 -10.68 87.37 41.25
CA VAL A 498 -9.65 86.43 41.68
C VAL A 498 -10.26 85.14 42.27
N LYS A 499 -11.26 85.23 43.14
CA LYS A 499 -11.97 84.04 43.67
C LYS A 499 -12.61 83.22 42.57
N ASP A 500 -13.19 83.89 41.57
CA ASP A 500 -13.83 83.24 40.42
C ASP A 500 -12.80 82.50 39.55
N VAL A 501 -11.61 83.08 39.36
CA VAL A 501 -10.49 82.43 38.67
C VAL A 501 -9.91 81.27 39.49
N GLU A 502 -9.75 81.42 40.81
CA GLU A 502 -9.31 80.36 41.72
C GLU A 502 -10.30 79.18 41.72
N ALA A 503 -11.61 79.45 41.76
CA ALA A 503 -12.65 78.42 41.69
C ALA A 503 -12.62 77.67 40.35
N ARG A 504 -12.47 78.38 39.22
CA ARG A 504 -12.32 77.78 37.87
C ARG A 504 -11.04 76.96 37.77
N LEU A 505 -9.92 77.44 38.30
CA LEU A 505 -8.65 76.71 38.36
C LEU A 505 -8.80 75.42 39.17
N HIS A 506 -9.47 75.47 40.32
CA HIS A 506 -9.67 74.28 41.16
C HIS A 506 -10.63 73.26 40.51
N GLN A 507 -11.67 73.73 39.80
CA GLN A 507 -12.51 72.86 38.97
C GLN A 507 -11.70 72.18 37.85
N GLN A 508 -10.80 72.90 37.18
CA GLN A 508 -9.90 72.32 36.17
C GLN A 508 -8.89 71.34 36.76
N GLN A 509 -8.35 71.60 37.96
CA GLN A 509 -7.51 70.66 38.70
C GLN A 509 -8.26 69.35 39.00
N MET A 510 -9.47 69.43 39.53
CA MET A 510 -10.30 68.25 39.82
C MET A 510 -10.67 67.47 38.56
N LEU A 511 -10.98 68.15 37.45
CA LEU A 511 -11.23 67.51 36.16
C LEU A 511 -9.96 66.80 35.61
N LEU A 512 -8.80 67.45 35.72
CA LEU A 512 -7.53 66.87 35.28
C LEU A 512 -7.10 65.68 36.16
N GLU A 513 -7.34 65.73 37.47
CA GLU A 513 -7.15 64.58 38.36
C GLU A 513 -8.09 63.42 38.03
N ALA A 514 -9.36 63.70 37.71
CA ALA A 514 -10.30 62.68 37.24
C ALA A 514 -9.81 62.02 35.94
N ILE A 515 -9.46 62.81 34.92
CA ILE A 515 -8.92 62.32 33.63
C ILE A 515 -7.61 61.54 33.84
N LEU A 516 -6.72 61.98 34.75
CA LEU A 516 -5.51 61.22 35.09
C LEU A 516 -5.82 59.90 35.79
N ASN A 517 -6.89 59.82 36.59
CA ASN A 517 -7.31 58.59 37.26
C ASN A 517 -8.02 57.62 36.29
N GLU A 518 -8.84 58.13 35.37
CA GLU A 518 -9.39 57.37 34.24
C GLU A 518 -8.28 56.83 33.34
N ARG A 519 -7.29 57.66 32.98
CA ARG A 519 -6.11 57.21 32.22
C ARG A 519 -5.37 56.09 32.95
N LYS A 520 -5.28 56.12 34.29
CA LYS A 520 -4.70 55.04 35.11
C LYS A 520 -5.56 53.76 35.11
N THR A 521 -6.90 53.84 35.11
CA THR A 521 -7.76 52.65 35.03
C THR A 521 -7.75 52.06 33.62
N TYR A 522 -7.89 52.87 32.57
CA TYR A 522 -7.77 52.40 31.18
C TYR A 522 -6.40 51.80 30.88
N ALA A 523 -5.30 52.36 31.41
CA ALA A 523 -3.98 51.75 31.29
C ALA A 523 -3.88 50.37 31.97
N LYS A 524 -4.52 50.19 33.14
CA LYS A 524 -4.61 48.88 33.82
C LYS A 524 -5.44 47.88 33.01
N HIS A 525 -6.61 48.30 32.50
CA HIS A 525 -7.46 47.44 31.67
C HIS A 525 -6.77 47.05 30.36
N TYR A 526 -6.09 47.98 29.69
CA TYR A 526 -5.28 47.68 28.51
C TYR A 526 -4.15 46.70 28.84
N ALA A 527 -3.43 46.87 29.95
CA ALA A 527 -2.40 45.94 30.39
C ALA A 527 -2.95 44.54 30.68
N GLN A 528 -4.15 44.45 31.30
CA GLN A 528 -4.84 43.19 31.58
C GLN A 528 -5.30 42.49 30.30
N ILE A 529 -5.90 43.21 29.35
CA ILE A 529 -6.32 42.69 28.04
C ILE A 529 -5.09 42.25 27.20
N ARG A 530 -3.98 43.00 27.26
CA ARG A 530 -2.71 42.62 26.64
C ARG A 530 -2.10 41.37 27.29
N GLY A 531 -2.26 41.21 28.59
CA GLY A 531 -1.89 40.00 29.34
C GLY A 531 -2.70 38.77 28.89
N SER A 532 -4.03 38.86 28.91
CA SER A 532 -4.90 37.74 28.49
C SER A 532 -4.76 37.43 27.00
N ALA A 533 -4.55 38.42 26.13
CA ALA A 533 -4.23 38.18 24.73
C ALA A 533 -2.90 37.44 24.54
N ALA A 534 -1.87 37.76 25.35
CA ALA A 534 -0.61 37.02 25.34
C ALA A 534 -0.75 35.59 25.90
N GLU A 535 -1.62 35.38 26.89
CA GLU A 535 -1.96 34.05 27.43
C GLU A 535 -2.73 33.20 26.42
N MET A 536 -3.75 33.75 25.78
CA MET A 536 -4.46 33.11 24.68
C MET A 536 -3.51 32.78 23.52
N ALA A 537 -2.57 33.67 23.19
CA ALA A 537 -1.54 33.40 22.17
C ALA A 537 -0.56 32.28 22.59
N ARG A 538 -0.28 32.07 23.89
CA ARG A 538 0.43 30.86 24.37
C ARG A 538 -0.47 29.63 24.27
N GLY A 539 -1.74 29.74 24.62
CA GLY A 539 -2.75 28.67 24.50
C GLY A 539 -2.88 28.17 23.06
N PHE A 540 -3.02 29.07 22.08
CA PHE A 540 -3.02 28.72 20.66
C PHE A 540 -1.71 28.06 20.21
N LYS A 541 -0.54 28.51 20.70
CA LYS A 541 0.75 27.86 20.40
C LYS A 541 0.84 26.44 20.98
N LEU A 542 0.31 26.22 22.19
CA LEU A 542 0.24 24.90 22.82
C LEU A 542 -0.74 23.98 22.08
N MET A 543 -1.93 24.46 21.71
CA MET A 543 -2.89 23.70 20.91
C MET A 543 -2.32 23.37 19.52
N LEU A 544 -1.62 24.30 18.86
CA LEU A 544 -0.93 24.02 17.59
C LEU A 544 0.19 22.99 17.74
N ALA A 545 0.89 22.95 18.87
CA ALA A 545 1.87 21.91 19.17
C ALA A 545 1.19 20.53 19.39
N GLN A 546 0.08 20.48 20.13
CA GLN A 546 -0.72 19.27 20.30
C GLN A 546 -1.32 18.78 18.97
N ILE A 547 -1.84 19.68 18.12
CA ILE A 547 -2.35 19.32 16.78
C ILE A 547 -1.23 18.70 15.94
N LYS A 548 -0.02 19.26 15.94
CA LYS A 548 1.14 18.67 15.25
C LYS A 548 1.52 17.30 15.81
N GLN A 549 1.58 17.16 17.13
CA GLN A 549 1.83 15.86 17.77
C GLN A 549 0.78 14.81 17.38
N MET A 550 -0.50 15.20 17.37
CA MET A 550 -1.61 14.34 16.95
C MET A 550 -1.53 13.98 15.46
N GLN A 551 -1.13 14.91 14.58
CA GLN A 551 -0.86 14.64 13.17
C GLN A 551 0.32 13.67 12.99
N GLU A 552 1.41 13.83 13.75
CA GLU A 552 2.53 12.89 13.75
C GLU A 552 2.16 11.51 14.31
N ASP A 553 1.26 11.45 15.29
CA ASP A 553 0.74 10.20 15.86
C ASP A 553 -0.27 9.52 14.91
N VAL A 554 -1.08 10.27 14.17
CA VAL A 554 -1.92 9.76 13.07
C VAL A 554 -1.05 9.22 11.95
N GLY A 555 -0.07 10.00 11.46
CA GLY A 555 0.91 9.54 10.48
C GLY A 555 1.79 8.37 10.97
N ARG A 556 1.92 8.14 12.29
CA ARG A 556 2.53 6.94 12.88
C ARG A 556 1.56 5.77 13.08
N ARG A 557 0.24 5.97 12.93
CA ARG A 557 -0.76 4.89 12.84
C ARG A 557 -0.98 4.49 11.38
N GLU A 558 -1.15 5.45 10.47
CA GLU A 558 -1.26 5.22 9.02
C GLU A 558 -0.09 4.39 8.47
N ARG A 559 1.15 4.72 8.85
CA ARG A 559 2.34 3.93 8.46
C ARG A 559 2.41 2.53 9.09
N ARG A 560 1.67 2.24 10.15
CA ARG A 560 1.53 0.88 10.71
C ARG A 560 0.42 0.12 10.00
N LEU A 561 -0.74 0.75 9.81
CA LEU A 561 -1.84 0.21 9.01
C LEU A 561 -1.35 -0.19 7.61
N ALA A 562 -0.61 0.67 6.90
CA ALA A 562 -0.05 0.32 5.59
C ALA A 562 0.92 -0.88 5.59
N ILE A 563 1.57 -1.19 6.72
CA ILE A 563 2.42 -2.39 6.88
C ILE A 563 1.54 -3.62 7.21
N GLU A 564 0.53 -3.44 8.05
CA GLU A 564 -0.46 -4.47 8.40
C GLU A 564 -1.31 -4.87 7.18
N ASP A 565 -1.80 -3.91 6.40
CA ASP A 565 -2.49 -4.08 5.11
C ASP A 565 -1.61 -4.80 4.09
N GLY A 566 -0.32 -4.43 3.97
CA GLY A 566 0.63 -5.15 3.13
C GLY A 566 0.86 -6.59 3.57
N GLY A 567 0.82 -6.84 4.88
CA GLY A 567 0.84 -8.19 5.47
C GLY A 567 -0.45 -8.97 5.18
N ILE A 568 -1.60 -8.33 5.31
CA ILE A 568 -2.92 -8.90 4.98
C ILE A 568 -2.99 -9.24 3.49
N GLU A 569 -2.52 -8.37 2.59
CA GLU A 569 -2.41 -8.66 1.16
C GLU A 569 -1.53 -9.89 0.88
N ALA A 570 -0.37 -9.98 1.53
CA ALA A 570 0.53 -11.12 1.37
C ALA A 570 -0.11 -12.43 1.85
N LEU A 571 -0.78 -12.39 3.01
CA LEU A 571 -1.53 -13.54 3.55
C LEU A 571 -2.74 -13.90 2.68
N VAL A 572 -3.46 -12.93 2.10
CA VAL A 572 -4.57 -13.17 1.16
C VAL A 572 -4.08 -13.77 -0.16
N LYS A 573 -2.91 -13.36 -0.66
CA LYS A 573 -2.24 -13.98 -1.82
C LYS A 573 -1.87 -15.42 -1.50
N GLN A 574 -1.15 -15.67 -0.41
CA GLN A 574 -0.81 -17.03 0.06
C GLN A 574 -2.05 -17.92 0.26
N ARG A 575 -3.14 -17.36 0.82
CA ARG A 575 -4.39 -18.10 1.02
C ARG A 575 -5.03 -18.49 -0.32
N ARG A 576 -5.06 -17.59 -1.31
CA ARG A 576 -5.53 -17.90 -2.67
C ARG A 576 -4.65 -18.94 -3.37
N ASP A 577 -3.34 -18.87 -3.19
CA ASP A 577 -2.40 -19.86 -3.74
C ASP A 577 -2.59 -21.24 -3.11
N LEU A 578 -2.91 -21.30 -1.81
CA LEU A 578 -3.25 -22.53 -1.10
C LEU A 578 -4.65 -23.05 -1.48
N GLU A 579 -5.66 -22.19 -1.60
CA GLU A 579 -7.00 -22.51 -2.13
C GLU A 579 -6.89 -23.14 -3.53
N ALA A 580 -6.08 -22.56 -4.41
CA ALA A 580 -5.81 -23.10 -5.75
C ALA A 580 -5.10 -24.47 -5.70
N GLN A 581 -4.09 -24.64 -4.84
CA GLN A 581 -3.42 -25.93 -4.64
C GLN A 581 -4.36 -27.01 -4.09
N ILE A 582 -5.22 -26.66 -3.12
CA ILE A 582 -6.26 -27.54 -2.57
C ILE A 582 -7.23 -27.97 -3.68
N ASN A 583 -7.70 -27.04 -4.51
CA ASN A 583 -8.59 -27.36 -5.64
C ASN A 583 -7.93 -28.30 -6.67
N VAL A 584 -6.63 -28.11 -6.96
CA VAL A 584 -5.87 -29.04 -7.82
C VAL A 584 -5.70 -30.42 -7.17
N LEU A 585 -5.51 -30.48 -5.84
CA LEU A 585 -5.42 -31.73 -5.09
C LEU A 585 -6.77 -32.46 -4.97
N HIS A 586 -7.88 -31.72 -4.81
CA HIS A 586 -9.24 -32.26 -4.89
C HIS A 586 -9.50 -32.85 -6.26
N LEU A 587 -9.32 -32.09 -7.35
CA LEU A 587 -9.51 -32.59 -8.72
C LEU A 587 -8.62 -33.81 -9.05
N ARG A 588 -7.41 -33.89 -8.47
CA ARG A 588 -6.53 -35.06 -8.58
C ARG A 588 -7.02 -36.25 -7.74
N THR A 589 -7.68 -35.99 -6.62
CA THR A 589 -8.31 -37.00 -5.76
C THR A 589 -9.58 -37.52 -6.40
N ASP A 590 -10.43 -36.67 -6.96
CA ASP A 590 -11.67 -37.05 -7.67
C ASP A 590 -11.37 -37.93 -8.90
N LYS A 591 -10.32 -37.59 -9.66
CA LYS A 591 -9.84 -38.45 -10.76
C LYS A 591 -9.35 -39.81 -10.25
N ARG A 592 -8.73 -39.87 -9.07
CA ARG A 592 -8.27 -41.12 -8.44
C ARG A 592 -9.43 -41.93 -7.86
N THR A 593 -10.40 -41.32 -7.20
CA THR A 593 -11.58 -42.02 -6.65
C THR A 593 -12.45 -42.55 -7.78
N TRP A 594 -12.61 -41.81 -8.88
CA TRP A 594 -13.23 -42.30 -10.11
C TRP A 594 -12.47 -43.51 -10.69
N SER A 595 -11.14 -43.45 -10.83
CA SER A 595 -10.36 -44.62 -11.24
C SER A 595 -10.51 -45.81 -10.29
N VAL A 596 -10.53 -45.59 -8.97
CA VAL A 596 -10.78 -46.65 -7.97
C VAL A 596 -12.19 -47.22 -8.11
N GLN A 597 -13.21 -46.40 -8.40
CA GLN A 597 -14.57 -46.89 -8.67
C GLN A 597 -14.61 -47.75 -9.94
N GLN A 598 -13.89 -47.38 -11.01
CA GLN A 598 -13.73 -48.23 -12.20
C GLN A 598 -13.03 -49.55 -11.86
N TYR A 599 -11.90 -49.54 -11.15
CA TYR A 599 -11.24 -50.78 -10.73
C TYR A 599 -12.10 -51.64 -9.79
N VAL A 600 -12.95 -51.05 -8.93
CA VAL A 600 -13.92 -51.80 -8.11
C VAL A 600 -15.02 -52.43 -8.97
N GLN A 601 -15.45 -51.79 -10.05
CA GLN A 601 -16.39 -52.38 -11.02
C GLN A 601 -15.72 -53.51 -11.82
N GLU A 602 -14.48 -53.32 -12.27
CA GLU A 602 -13.68 -54.38 -12.93
C GLU A 602 -13.44 -55.58 -12.01
N VAL A 603 -13.06 -55.36 -10.75
CA VAL A 603 -12.86 -56.44 -9.76
C VAL A 603 -14.15 -57.19 -9.47
N ARG A 604 -15.31 -56.52 -9.42
CA ARG A 604 -16.62 -57.19 -9.32
C ARG A 604 -16.89 -58.04 -10.55
N HIS A 605 -16.78 -57.48 -11.75
CA HIS A 605 -17.01 -58.22 -13.00
C HIS A 605 -16.07 -59.43 -13.16
N LEU A 606 -14.78 -59.28 -12.80
CA LEU A 606 -13.84 -60.40 -12.74
C LEU A 606 -14.26 -61.44 -11.70
N GLY A 607 -14.75 -61.01 -10.53
CA GLY A 607 -15.32 -61.88 -9.51
C GLY A 607 -16.52 -62.69 -10.01
N ASP A 608 -17.44 -62.05 -10.74
CA ASP A 608 -18.59 -62.71 -11.38
C ASP A 608 -18.12 -63.77 -12.39
N VAL A 609 -17.15 -63.42 -13.25
CA VAL A 609 -16.54 -64.34 -14.23
C VAL A 609 -15.76 -65.49 -13.55
N PHE A 610 -15.13 -65.24 -12.40
CA PHE A 610 -14.52 -66.29 -11.59
C PHE A 610 -15.58 -67.24 -11.02
N ALA A 611 -16.69 -66.71 -10.49
CA ALA A 611 -17.80 -67.53 -9.98
C ALA A 611 -18.46 -68.37 -11.08
N GLU A 612 -18.71 -67.81 -12.27
CA GLU A 612 -19.17 -68.57 -13.45
C GLU A 612 -18.18 -69.68 -13.83
N GLY A 613 -16.87 -69.39 -13.77
CA GLY A 613 -15.80 -70.34 -14.03
C GLY A 613 -15.72 -71.47 -13.02
N GLU A 614 -15.84 -71.18 -11.72
CA GLU A 614 -15.89 -72.19 -10.66
C GLU A 614 -17.14 -73.06 -10.77
N ASP A 615 -18.29 -72.47 -11.08
CA ASP A 615 -19.55 -73.22 -11.22
C ASP A 615 -19.54 -74.11 -12.48
N GLU A 616 -18.95 -73.66 -13.61
CA GLU A 616 -18.72 -74.52 -14.77
C GLU A 616 -17.68 -75.61 -14.48
N VAL A 617 -16.58 -75.34 -13.76
CA VAL A 617 -15.68 -76.39 -13.25
C VAL A 617 -16.45 -77.37 -12.35
N GLY A 618 -17.39 -76.89 -11.54
CA GLY A 618 -18.31 -77.72 -10.77
C GLY A 618 -19.26 -78.57 -11.62
N ARG A 619 -19.77 -78.05 -12.76
CA ARG A 619 -20.59 -78.80 -13.74
C ARG A 619 -19.75 -79.85 -14.46
N GLN A 620 -18.53 -79.53 -14.90
CA GLN A 620 -17.61 -80.47 -15.53
C GLN A 620 -17.13 -81.57 -14.55
N ARG A 621 -16.85 -81.22 -13.29
CA ARG A 621 -16.57 -82.20 -12.22
C ARG A 621 -17.77 -83.08 -11.85
N ARG A 622 -19.01 -82.66 -12.15
CA ARG A 622 -20.20 -83.54 -12.07
C ARG A 622 -20.20 -84.51 -13.24
N ARG A 623 -20.22 -84.00 -14.48
CA ARG A 623 -20.14 -84.80 -15.72
C ARG A 623 -19.02 -85.86 -15.71
N LEU A 624 -17.81 -85.50 -15.29
CA LEU A 624 -16.69 -86.45 -15.20
C LEU A 624 -16.96 -87.59 -14.21
N ARG A 625 -17.58 -87.31 -13.05
CA ARG A 625 -17.96 -88.35 -12.08
C ARG A 625 -19.10 -89.23 -12.59
N ASP A 626 -19.98 -88.69 -13.41
CA ASP A 626 -21.08 -89.46 -14.00
C ASP A 626 -20.56 -90.37 -15.12
N VAL A 627 -19.69 -89.87 -16.01
CA VAL A 627 -18.95 -90.69 -17.00
C VAL A 627 -18.04 -91.73 -16.33
N GLN A 628 -17.46 -91.43 -15.15
CA GLN A 628 -16.73 -92.42 -14.36
C GLN A 628 -17.63 -93.55 -13.85
N LYS A 629 -18.85 -93.24 -13.36
CA LYS A 629 -19.84 -94.29 -12.99
C LYS A 629 -20.28 -95.11 -14.19
N GLU A 630 -20.50 -94.47 -15.35
CA GLU A 630 -20.86 -95.15 -16.60
C GLU A 630 -19.75 -96.10 -17.04
N ARG A 631 -18.48 -95.65 -17.02
CA ARG A 631 -17.31 -96.50 -17.22
C ARG A 631 -17.29 -97.65 -16.22
N ASP A 632 -17.37 -97.37 -14.92
CA ASP A 632 -17.25 -98.39 -13.88
C ASP A 632 -18.39 -99.43 -13.98
N PHE A 633 -19.59 -99.01 -14.37
CA PHE A 633 -20.71 -99.90 -14.67
C PHE A 633 -20.45 -100.78 -15.90
N LEU A 634 -19.93 -100.21 -16.99
CA LEU A 634 -19.57 -100.95 -18.20
C LEU A 634 -18.37 -101.89 -17.98
N ASP A 635 -17.35 -101.47 -17.23
CA ASP A 635 -16.20 -102.29 -16.85
C ASP A 635 -16.67 -103.49 -16.01
N ASN A 636 -17.60 -103.29 -15.07
CA ASN A 636 -18.23 -104.38 -14.31
C ASN A 636 -19.07 -105.31 -15.21
N GLN A 637 -19.81 -104.79 -16.20
CA GLN A 637 -20.54 -105.61 -17.17
C GLN A 637 -19.61 -106.44 -18.07
N VAL A 638 -18.53 -105.84 -18.56
CA VAL A 638 -17.51 -106.52 -19.37
C VAL A 638 -16.76 -107.56 -18.54
N TYR A 639 -16.45 -107.25 -17.27
CA TYR A 639 -15.86 -108.21 -16.34
C TYR A 639 -16.78 -109.42 -16.14
N ALA A 640 -18.06 -109.21 -15.78
CA ALA A 640 -19.03 -110.28 -15.60
C ALA A 640 -19.23 -111.12 -16.87
N ALA A 641 -19.37 -110.48 -18.03
CA ALA A 641 -19.45 -111.17 -19.32
C ALA A 641 -18.17 -111.98 -19.62
N SER A 642 -16.99 -111.53 -19.18
CA SER A 642 -15.73 -112.27 -19.33
C SER A 642 -15.61 -113.47 -18.38
N GLU A 643 -16.16 -113.39 -17.16
CA GLU A 643 -16.31 -114.55 -16.27
C GLU A 643 -17.31 -115.57 -16.82
N GLU A 644 -18.44 -115.12 -17.37
CA GLU A 644 -19.39 -116.01 -18.06
C GLU A 644 -18.74 -116.68 -19.28
N LEU A 645 -18.01 -115.91 -20.11
CA LEU A 645 -17.30 -116.41 -21.29
C LEU A 645 -16.22 -117.44 -20.93
N THR A 646 -15.43 -117.20 -19.88
CA THR A 646 -14.40 -118.14 -19.42
C THR A 646 -15.03 -119.41 -18.83
N GLN A 647 -16.10 -119.29 -18.03
CA GLN A 647 -16.87 -120.44 -17.58
C GLN A 647 -17.47 -121.25 -18.75
N LEU A 648 -17.91 -120.60 -19.83
CA LEU A 648 -18.39 -121.28 -21.04
C LEU A 648 -17.26 -121.97 -21.79
N TYR A 649 -16.08 -121.36 -21.91
CA TYR A 649 -14.90 -122.00 -22.50
C TYR A 649 -14.43 -123.22 -21.71
N ASP A 650 -14.37 -123.16 -20.38
CA ASP A 650 -14.01 -124.33 -19.57
C ASP A 650 -15.09 -125.43 -19.63
N LYS A 651 -16.39 -125.08 -19.66
CA LYS A 651 -17.48 -126.06 -19.93
C LYS A 651 -17.30 -126.72 -21.29
N ALA A 652 -17.04 -125.96 -22.35
CA ALA A 652 -16.82 -126.48 -23.70
C ALA A 652 -15.56 -127.36 -23.79
N ARG A 653 -14.47 -126.96 -23.13
CA ARG A 653 -13.21 -127.72 -23.01
C ARG A 653 -13.39 -129.05 -22.28
N VAL A 654 -14.13 -129.06 -21.17
CA VAL A 654 -14.48 -130.30 -20.44
C VAL A 654 -15.38 -131.20 -21.29
N GLN A 655 -16.38 -130.64 -21.98
CA GLN A 655 -17.21 -131.39 -22.92
C GLN A 655 -16.40 -131.97 -24.08
N GLN A 656 -15.46 -131.23 -24.66
CA GLN A 656 -14.60 -131.71 -25.73
C GLN A 656 -13.67 -132.83 -25.26
N ALA A 657 -13.10 -132.74 -24.06
CA ALA A 657 -12.31 -133.82 -23.47
C ALA A 657 -13.14 -135.08 -23.18
N LEU A 658 -14.40 -134.93 -22.76
CA LEU A 658 -15.35 -136.04 -22.59
C LEU A 658 -15.74 -136.68 -23.94
N LEU A 659 -15.96 -135.87 -24.99
CA LEU A 659 -16.24 -136.35 -26.34
C LEU A 659 -15.04 -137.10 -26.93
N GLN A 660 -13.82 -136.56 -26.84
CA GLN A 660 -12.60 -137.24 -27.29
C GLN A 660 -12.38 -138.58 -26.57
N ARG A 661 -12.70 -138.66 -25.28
CA ARG A 661 -12.66 -139.93 -24.53
C ARG A 661 -13.79 -140.89 -24.95
N GLY A 662 -14.96 -140.37 -25.31
CA GLY A 662 -16.03 -141.16 -25.92
C GLY A 662 -15.62 -141.73 -27.28
N GLU A 663 -15.04 -140.90 -28.14
CA GLU A 663 -14.49 -141.26 -29.45
C GLU A 663 -13.40 -142.34 -29.32
N SER A 664 -12.47 -142.20 -28.37
CA SER A 664 -11.42 -143.21 -28.16
C SER A 664 -12.00 -144.56 -27.71
N ILE A 665 -12.96 -144.56 -26.77
CA ILE A 665 -13.66 -145.78 -26.33
C ILE A 665 -14.48 -146.39 -27.49
N CYS A 666 -15.12 -145.57 -28.33
CA CYS A 666 -15.81 -146.07 -29.52
C CYS A 666 -14.85 -146.67 -30.55
N ALA A 667 -13.66 -146.08 -30.75
CA ALA A 667 -12.63 -146.61 -31.63
C ALA A 667 -12.05 -147.94 -31.11
N GLU A 668 -11.76 -148.06 -29.81
CA GLU A 668 -11.39 -149.33 -29.15
C GLU A 668 -12.47 -150.39 -29.37
N ARG A 669 -13.76 -150.04 -29.22
CA ARG A 669 -14.87 -150.97 -29.45
C ARG A 669 -14.96 -151.41 -30.91
N LEU A 670 -14.79 -150.52 -31.87
CA LEU A 670 -14.75 -150.86 -33.30
C LEU A 670 -13.58 -151.80 -33.61
N GLN A 671 -12.38 -151.55 -33.06
CA GLN A 671 -11.24 -152.46 -33.18
C GLN A 671 -11.57 -153.86 -32.64
N THR A 672 -12.16 -153.98 -31.45
CA THR A 672 -12.57 -155.30 -30.92
C THR A 672 -13.66 -155.99 -31.77
N ILE A 673 -14.53 -155.22 -32.44
CA ILE A 673 -15.53 -155.76 -33.37
C ILE A 673 -14.84 -156.27 -34.64
N ASP A 674 -13.86 -155.56 -35.18
CA ASP A 674 -13.11 -155.99 -36.35
C ASP A 674 -12.20 -157.19 -36.06
N GLU A 675 -11.59 -157.27 -34.88
CA GLU A 675 -10.90 -158.48 -34.40
C GLU A 675 -11.84 -159.69 -34.34
N LEU A 676 -13.06 -159.51 -33.82
CA LEU A 676 -14.08 -160.56 -33.79
C LEU A 676 -14.55 -160.94 -35.20
N HIS A 677 -14.72 -159.99 -36.13
CA HIS A 677 -15.01 -160.26 -37.53
C HIS A 677 -13.89 -161.08 -38.20
N HIS A 678 -12.62 -160.71 -38.00
CA HIS A 678 -11.48 -161.48 -38.49
C HIS A 678 -11.45 -162.90 -37.87
N ARG A 679 -11.80 -163.05 -36.59
CA ARG A 679 -11.85 -164.35 -35.94
C ARG A 679 -12.99 -165.22 -36.46
N ILE A 680 -14.15 -164.64 -36.75
CA ILE A 680 -15.27 -165.31 -37.43
C ILE A 680 -14.87 -165.74 -38.84
N ALA A 681 -14.17 -164.89 -39.60
CA ALA A 681 -13.68 -165.22 -40.93
C ALA A 681 -12.69 -166.40 -40.91
N GLN A 682 -11.71 -166.39 -39.99
CA GLN A 682 -10.78 -167.50 -39.77
C GLN A 682 -11.50 -168.81 -39.47
N LEU A 683 -12.43 -168.81 -38.50
CA LEU A 683 -13.22 -170.00 -38.15
C LEU A 683 -14.11 -170.48 -39.31
N THR A 684 -14.61 -169.56 -40.14
CA THR A 684 -15.41 -169.89 -41.34
C THR A 684 -14.55 -170.54 -42.42
N GLU A 685 -13.31 -170.07 -42.62
CA GLU A 685 -12.33 -170.75 -43.47
C GLU A 685 -11.95 -172.13 -42.95
N GLU A 686 -11.67 -172.28 -41.65
CA GLU A 686 -11.35 -173.58 -41.03
C GLU A 686 -12.50 -174.58 -41.22
N VAL A 687 -13.75 -174.16 -40.99
CA VAL A 687 -14.96 -174.96 -41.28
C VAL A 687 -15.08 -175.27 -42.78
N GLY A 688 -14.71 -174.34 -43.67
CA GLY A 688 -14.66 -174.57 -45.12
C GLY A 688 -13.66 -175.67 -45.51
N ARG A 689 -12.43 -175.58 -44.98
CA ARG A 689 -11.35 -176.58 -45.19
C ARG A 689 -11.78 -177.96 -44.66
N LEU A 690 -12.42 -178.02 -43.49
CA LEU A 690 -12.96 -179.25 -42.92
C LEU A 690 -14.12 -179.83 -43.74
N ARG A 691 -15.01 -179.01 -44.30
CA ARG A 691 -16.08 -179.45 -45.21
C ARG A 691 -15.51 -180.08 -46.50
N LEU A 692 -14.48 -179.48 -47.09
CA LEU A 692 -13.79 -180.04 -48.27
C LEU A 692 -13.11 -181.39 -47.95
N PHE A 693 -12.54 -181.55 -46.74
CA PHE A 693 -12.00 -182.83 -46.27
C PHE A 693 -13.10 -183.90 -46.13
N VAL A 694 -14.27 -183.54 -45.57
CA VAL A 694 -15.43 -184.46 -45.45
C VAL A 694 -16.00 -184.84 -46.82
N GLN A 695 -15.94 -183.97 -47.82
CA GLN A 695 -16.36 -184.29 -49.20
C GLN A 695 -15.44 -185.33 -49.88
N ARG A 696 -14.14 -185.38 -49.54
CA ARG A 696 -13.19 -186.39 -50.05
C ARG A 696 -13.29 -187.76 -49.37
N LEU A 697 -13.83 -187.81 -48.15
CA LEU A 697 -13.98 -189.04 -47.36
C LEU A 697 -14.76 -190.19 -48.06
N PRO A 698 -15.89 -189.96 -48.78
CA PRO A 698 -16.56 -191.03 -49.54
C PRO A 698 -15.74 -191.56 -50.73
N GLU A 699 -14.92 -190.73 -51.38
CA GLU A 699 -14.03 -191.16 -52.46
C GLU A 699 -12.88 -192.02 -51.91
N LEU A 700 -12.26 -191.57 -50.80
CA LEU A 700 -11.28 -192.38 -50.06
C LEU A 700 -11.86 -193.72 -49.58
N ARG A 701 -13.11 -193.76 -49.11
CA ARG A 701 -13.80 -195.02 -48.76
C ARG A 701 -14.05 -195.93 -49.97
N ARG A 702 -14.35 -195.36 -51.15
CA ARG A 702 -14.44 -196.12 -52.41
C ARG A 702 -13.08 -196.66 -52.85
N LEU A 703 -12.02 -195.86 -52.75
CA LEU A 703 -10.65 -196.30 -53.07
C LEU A 703 -10.17 -197.40 -52.12
N VAL A 704 -10.39 -197.28 -50.81
CA VAL A 704 -10.03 -198.32 -49.83
C VAL A 704 -10.82 -199.61 -50.06
N THR A 705 -12.12 -199.53 -50.36
CA THR A 705 -12.92 -200.74 -50.66
C THR A 705 -12.63 -201.34 -52.05
N GLY A 706 -12.19 -200.53 -53.02
CA GLY A 706 -11.59 -200.98 -54.28
C GLY A 706 -10.30 -201.75 -54.02
N ALA A 707 -9.31 -201.09 -53.41
CA ALA A 707 -8.01 -201.66 -53.03
C ALA A 707 -8.14 -202.93 -52.17
N SER A 708 -9.16 -203.04 -51.32
CA SER A 708 -9.40 -204.25 -50.51
C SER A 708 -9.93 -205.42 -51.35
N ARG A 709 -10.79 -205.16 -52.35
CA ARG A 709 -11.26 -206.16 -53.32
C ARG A 709 -10.15 -206.55 -54.29
N GLU A 710 -9.33 -205.58 -54.69
CA GLU A 710 -8.13 -205.79 -55.50
C GLU A 710 -7.08 -206.60 -54.73
N LEU A 711 -6.83 -206.33 -53.46
CA LEU A 711 -5.93 -207.14 -52.63
C LEU A 711 -6.38 -208.61 -52.52
N VAL A 712 -7.68 -208.87 -52.36
CA VAL A 712 -8.22 -210.25 -52.35
C VAL A 712 -8.17 -210.90 -53.74
N ARG A 713 -8.36 -210.13 -54.82
CA ARG A 713 -8.13 -210.61 -56.19
C ARG A 713 -6.67 -210.95 -56.39
N GLU A 714 -5.75 -210.07 -56.04
CA GLU A 714 -4.31 -210.24 -56.21
C GLU A 714 -3.72 -211.30 -55.27
N GLN A 715 -4.30 -211.58 -54.09
CA GLN A 715 -3.92 -212.75 -53.29
C GLN A 715 -4.26 -214.08 -53.97
N ASN A 716 -5.41 -214.16 -54.66
CA ASN A 716 -5.76 -215.31 -55.49
C ASN A 716 -4.98 -215.33 -56.82
N ARG A 717 -4.70 -214.14 -57.38
CA ARG A 717 -3.98 -213.98 -58.64
C ARG A 717 -2.49 -214.27 -58.50
N VAL A 718 -1.85 -213.93 -57.39
CA VAL A 718 -0.45 -214.30 -57.10
C VAL A 718 -0.30 -215.82 -56.95
N ARG A 719 -1.33 -216.53 -56.45
CA ARG A 719 -1.34 -218.01 -56.47
C ARG A 719 -1.43 -218.60 -57.87
N ALA A 720 -2.01 -217.90 -58.84
CA ALA A 720 -2.04 -218.30 -60.24
C ALA A 720 -0.80 -217.83 -61.02
N LEU A 721 -0.40 -216.57 -60.88
CA LEU A 721 0.70 -215.92 -61.59
C LEU A 721 2.09 -216.38 -61.12
N LEU A 722 2.22 -217.00 -59.95
CA LEU A 722 3.42 -217.80 -59.61
C LEU A 722 3.65 -218.97 -60.59
N HIS A 723 2.64 -219.32 -61.40
CA HIS A 723 2.73 -220.29 -62.48
C HIS A 723 2.91 -219.65 -63.88
N GLU A 724 2.89 -218.32 -64.00
CA GLU A 724 2.87 -217.56 -65.27
C GLU A 724 3.90 -216.40 -65.30
N CYS A 725 4.98 -216.47 -64.51
CA CYS A 725 6.04 -215.44 -64.47
C CYS A 725 7.00 -215.43 -65.69
N GLU A 726 6.45 -215.40 -66.92
CA GLU A 726 7.22 -215.38 -68.18
C GLU A 726 7.11 -214.03 -68.98
N ARG A 727 7.28 -212.89 -68.28
CA ARG A 727 7.61 -211.53 -68.84
C ARG A 727 6.44 -210.77 -69.58
N PRO A 728 6.62 -209.56 -70.18
CA PRO A 728 6.88 -208.23 -69.55
C PRO A 728 6.04 -207.01 -70.13
N MET A 729 6.45 -205.73 -69.86
CA MET A 729 6.50 -204.53 -70.78
C MET A 729 5.62 -203.21 -70.60
N ASN A 730 6.25 -201.98 -70.69
CA ASN A 730 5.79 -200.58 -71.08
C ASN A 730 4.80 -199.66 -70.25
N LEU A 731 4.58 -198.30 -70.43
CA LEU A 731 5.37 -197.04 -70.77
C LEU A 731 4.60 -195.63 -70.60
N HIS A 732 5.19 -194.64 -69.87
CA HIS A 732 5.18 -193.11 -69.95
C HIS A 732 3.92 -192.13 -70.07
N PRO A 733 3.96 -190.85 -70.63
CA PRO A 733 3.99 -189.48 -69.93
C PRO A 733 3.05 -188.28 -70.43
N ASN A 734 3.13 -186.98 -69.95
CA ASN A 734 2.87 -185.64 -70.69
C ASN A 734 2.77 -184.21 -69.92
N HIS A 735 2.42 -183.06 -70.62
CA HIS A 735 2.58 -181.55 -70.32
C HIS A 735 1.41 -180.62 -70.91
N GLN A 736 1.21 -179.25 -71.03
CA GLN A 736 1.81 -177.85 -70.89
C GLN A 736 0.71 -176.68 -71.07
N LEU A 737 0.90 -175.30 -70.84
CA LEU A 737 0.28 -174.07 -71.58
C LEU A 737 0.34 -172.57 -70.99
N ALA A 738 -0.04 -171.48 -71.76
CA ALA A 738 0.00 -169.97 -71.45
C ALA A 738 -0.80 -168.97 -72.43
N SER A 739 -0.93 -167.61 -72.19
CA SER A 739 -1.37 -166.50 -73.16
C SER A 739 -1.35 -164.97 -72.68
N SER A 740 -1.88 -163.96 -73.45
CA SER A 740 -1.75 -162.45 -73.34
C SER A 740 -2.93 -161.59 -73.93
N ASP A 741 -3.03 -160.22 -73.75
CA ASP A 741 -4.06 -159.32 -74.41
C ASP A 741 -3.78 -157.75 -74.43
N PRO A 742 -4.50 -156.86 -75.21
CA PRO A 742 -4.13 -155.42 -75.42
C PRO A 742 -5.22 -154.30 -75.30
N GLU A 743 -5.25 -153.48 -74.22
CA GLU A 743 -6.16 -152.30 -74.09
C GLU A 743 -5.52 -150.91 -73.87
N ALA A 744 -4.21 -150.81 -73.58
CA ALA A 744 -3.63 -149.64 -72.89
C ALA A 744 -3.74 -148.26 -73.60
N TYR A 745 -3.79 -148.20 -74.94
CA TYR A 745 -3.62 -146.95 -75.69
C TYR A 745 -4.83 -145.99 -75.60
N THR A 746 -6.06 -146.52 -75.59
CA THR A 746 -7.31 -145.74 -75.57
C THR A 746 -7.56 -145.03 -74.24
N LEU A 747 -7.03 -145.56 -73.14
CA LEU A 747 -7.04 -144.90 -71.83
C LEU A 747 -6.08 -143.70 -71.81
N THR A 748 -4.89 -143.82 -72.40
CA THR A 748 -3.89 -142.74 -72.38
C THR A 748 -4.31 -141.49 -73.17
N THR A 749 -5.08 -141.62 -74.25
CA THR A 749 -5.63 -140.45 -74.96
C THR A 749 -6.68 -139.72 -74.11
N LYS A 750 -7.60 -140.46 -73.49
CA LYS A 750 -8.66 -139.92 -72.62
C LYS A 750 -8.11 -139.11 -71.44
N VAL A 751 -7.02 -139.58 -70.82
CA VAL A 751 -6.34 -138.88 -69.71
C VAL A 751 -5.73 -137.55 -70.18
N ASN A 752 -5.12 -137.53 -71.36
CA ASN A 752 -4.48 -136.32 -71.91
C ASN A 752 -5.50 -135.23 -72.31
N GLU A 753 -6.74 -135.60 -72.67
CA GLU A 753 -7.82 -134.64 -72.92
C GLU A 753 -8.31 -134.00 -71.62
N LEU A 754 -8.63 -134.80 -70.61
CA LEU A 754 -9.06 -134.33 -69.29
C LEU A 754 -8.01 -133.43 -68.59
N GLN A 755 -6.71 -133.74 -68.77
CA GLN A 755 -5.64 -132.89 -68.24
C GLN A 755 -5.61 -131.49 -68.87
N ARG A 756 -5.97 -131.34 -70.16
CA ARG A 756 -6.03 -130.04 -70.84
C ARG A 756 -7.19 -129.19 -70.36
N GLU A 757 -8.38 -129.79 -70.19
CA GLU A 757 -9.53 -129.09 -69.61
C GLU A 757 -9.27 -128.64 -68.16
N LEU A 758 -8.62 -129.48 -67.36
CA LEU A 758 -8.30 -129.18 -65.97
C LEU A 758 -7.28 -128.03 -65.85
N VAL A 759 -6.29 -127.96 -66.75
CA VAL A 759 -5.38 -126.80 -66.84
C VAL A 759 -6.13 -125.52 -67.24
N ALA A 760 -7.02 -125.58 -68.24
CA ALA A 760 -7.80 -124.41 -68.67
C ALA A 760 -8.75 -123.87 -67.57
N ARG A 761 -9.41 -124.78 -66.83
CA ARG A 761 -10.22 -124.44 -65.65
C ARG A 761 -9.37 -123.80 -64.54
N ARG A 762 -8.12 -124.23 -64.37
CA ARG A 762 -7.20 -123.68 -63.38
C ARG A 762 -6.71 -122.28 -63.75
N THR A 763 -6.45 -122.01 -65.03
CA THR A 763 -6.10 -120.65 -65.49
C THR A 763 -7.25 -119.66 -65.32
N GLU A 764 -8.48 -120.04 -65.67
CA GLU A 764 -9.69 -119.23 -65.40
C GLU A 764 -9.83 -118.87 -63.91
N LEU A 765 -9.51 -119.81 -63.01
CA LEU A 765 -9.61 -119.59 -61.57
C LEU A 765 -8.55 -118.58 -61.10
N THR A 766 -7.30 -118.70 -61.58
CA THR A 766 -6.25 -117.72 -61.28
C THR A 766 -6.54 -116.32 -61.83
N GLU A 767 -7.19 -116.20 -62.99
CA GLU A 767 -7.63 -114.90 -63.50
C GLU A 767 -8.72 -114.27 -62.63
N LYS A 768 -9.67 -115.07 -62.14
CA LYS A 768 -10.73 -114.62 -61.22
C LYS A 768 -10.15 -114.20 -59.88
N GLU A 769 -9.19 -114.94 -59.32
CA GLU A 769 -8.44 -114.55 -58.12
C GLU A 769 -7.65 -113.24 -58.31
N GLN A 770 -7.03 -113.03 -59.48
CA GLN A 770 -6.32 -111.78 -59.78
C GLN A 770 -7.29 -110.59 -59.86
N ARG A 771 -8.45 -110.75 -60.49
CA ARG A 771 -9.50 -109.71 -60.53
C ARG A 771 -10.04 -109.38 -59.14
N ILE A 772 -10.23 -110.39 -58.28
CA ILE A 772 -10.62 -110.19 -56.87
C ILE A 772 -9.56 -109.36 -56.15
N LYS A 773 -8.26 -109.74 -56.23
CA LYS A 773 -7.16 -108.98 -55.61
C LYS A 773 -7.04 -107.54 -56.11
N GLN A 774 -7.32 -107.29 -57.39
CA GLN A 774 -7.41 -105.93 -57.96
C GLN A 774 -8.60 -105.14 -57.40
N GLN A 775 -9.77 -105.76 -57.25
CA GLN A 775 -10.93 -105.12 -56.63
C GLN A 775 -10.71 -104.86 -55.13
N GLU A 776 -10.18 -105.82 -54.37
CA GLU A 776 -9.85 -105.68 -52.96
C GLU A 776 -8.84 -104.56 -52.70
N THR A 777 -7.76 -104.47 -53.50
CA THR A 777 -6.78 -103.39 -53.38
C THR A 777 -7.38 -102.03 -53.73
N SER A 778 -8.25 -101.94 -54.76
CA SER A 778 -8.98 -100.69 -55.05
C SER A 778 -9.96 -100.32 -53.93
N TYR A 779 -10.67 -101.28 -53.34
CA TYR A 779 -11.58 -101.06 -52.22
C TYR A 779 -10.83 -100.60 -50.96
N LEU A 780 -9.68 -101.19 -50.65
CA LEU A 780 -8.82 -100.78 -49.55
C LEU A 780 -8.23 -99.38 -49.77
N GLN A 781 -7.86 -99.02 -51.01
CA GLN A 781 -7.44 -97.67 -51.36
C GLN A 781 -8.58 -96.65 -51.17
N CYS A 782 -9.78 -96.93 -51.71
CA CYS A 782 -10.96 -96.09 -51.53
C CYS A 782 -11.36 -95.94 -50.05
N LYS A 783 -11.32 -97.03 -49.28
CA LYS A 783 -11.58 -97.04 -47.83
C LYS A 783 -10.52 -96.24 -47.07
N ALA A 784 -9.26 -96.31 -47.47
CA ALA A 784 -8.18 -95.50 -46.89
C ALA A 784 -8.28 -94.01 -47.26
N THR A 785 -8.80 -93.64 -48.45
CA THR A 785 -9.09 -92.24 -48.79
C THR A 785 -10.30 -91.70 -48.03
N VAL A 786 -11.37 -92.48 -47.89
CA VAL A 786 -12.55 -92.08 -47.09
C VAL A 786 -12.18 -91.94 -45.61
N ALA A 787 -11.39 -92.87 -45.05
CA ALA A 787 -10.89 -92.76 -43.67
C ALA A 787 -9.86 -91.63 -43.45
N ARG A 788 -9.40 -90.96 -44.52
CA ARG A 788 -8.56 -89.74 -44.46
C ARG A 788 -9.35 -88.46 -44.74
N GLN A 789 -10.58 -88.56 -45.25
CA GLN A 789 -11.50 -87.45 -45.39
C GLN A 789 -12.22 -87.26 -44.05
N LEU A 790 -11.73 -86.32 -43.25
CA LEU A 790 -12.49 -85.78 -42.13
C LEU A 790 -13.83 -85.25 -42.67
N GLY A 791 -14.95 -85.65 -42.06
CA GLY A 791 -16.27 -85.19 -42.48
C GLY A 791 -16.36 -83.65 -42.42
N PRO A 792 -17.20 -83.01 -43.26
CA PRO A 792 -17.23 -81.55 -43.38
C PRO A 792 -17.46 -80.85 -42.03
N GLU A 793 -18.36 -81.38 -41.20
CA GLU A 793 -18.62 -80.91 -39.83
C GLU A 793 -17.37 -80.93 -38.94
N ILE A 794 -16.51 -81.94 -39.07
CA ILE A 794 -15.26 -82.06 -38.29
C ILE A 794 -14.19 -81.12 -38.85
N ALA A 795 -14.13 -80.94 -40.18
CA ALA A 795 -13.24 -79.95 -40.79
C ALA A 795 -13.60 -78.52 -40.38
N GLU A 796 -14.90 -78.17 -40.39
CA GLU A 796 -15.41 -76.88 -39.90
C GLU A 796 -15.10 -76.68 -38.42
N GLN A 797 -15.39 -77.67 -37.57
CA GLN A 797 -15.02 -77.64 -36.15
C GLN A 797 -13.50 -77.43 -35.95
N ILE A 798 -12.65 -78.12 -36.71
CA ILE A 798 -11.19 -77.92 -36.64
C ILE A 798 -10.80 -76.49 -37.04
N THR A 799 -11.39 -75.90 -38.10
CA THR A 799 -11.11 -74.50 -38.44
C THR A 799 -11.60 -73.51 -37.38
N LEU A 800 -12.75 -73.78 -36.73
CA LEU A 800 -13.24 -72.98 -35.60
C LEU A 800 -12.32 -73.11 -34.38
N TYR A 801 -11.86 -74.31 -34.03
CA TYR A 801 -10.91 -74.51 -32.93
C TYR A 801 -9.54 -73.90 -33.22
N GLN A 802 -9.04 -73.98 -34.46
CA GLN A 802 -7.81 -73.28 -34.88
C GLN A 802 -7.96 -71.75 -34.81
N GLY A 803 -9.08 -71.20 -35.28
CA GLY A 803 -9.38 -69.77 -35.16
C GLY A 803 -9.51 -69.31 -33.70
N ASN A 804 -10.11 -70.12 -32.84
CA ASN A 804 -10.22 -69.84 -31.41
C ASN A 804 -8.87 -69.98 -30.68
N LEU A 805 -8.03 -70.96 -31.03
CA LEU A 805 -6.65 -71.07 -30.56
C LEU A 805 -5.81 -69.87 -31.01
N ALA A 806 -5.94 -69.41 -32.25
CA ALA A 806 -5.24 -68.21 -32.73
C ALA A 806 -5.67 -66.95 -31.95
N LYS A 807 -6.98 -66.78 -31.70
CA LYS A 807 -7.52 -65.70 -30.85
C LYS A 807 -6.99 -65.79 -29.41
N LYS A 808 -7.00 -66.98 -28.79
CA LYS A 808 -6.49 -67.19 -27.43
C LYS A 808 -4.96 -66.99 -27.34
N ALA A 809 -4.20 -67.41 -28.34
CA ALA A 809 -2.76 -67.13 -28.45
C ALA A 809 -2.47 -65.63 -28.73
N GLY A 810 -3.41 -64.88 -29.30
CA GLY A 810 -3.39 -63.43 -29.33
C GLY A 810 -3.61 -62.82 -27.94
N GLN A 811 -4.68 -63.24 -27.26
CA GLN A 811 -5.02 -62.79 -25.89
C GLN A 811 -3.87 -63.08 -24.89
N MET A 812 -3.27 -64.27 -24.94
CA MET A 812 -2.11 -64.59 -24.09
C MET A 812 -0.90 -63.70 -24.39
N ARG A 813 -0.60 -63.39 -25.66
CA ARG A 813 0.49 -62.46 -26.01
C ARG A 813 0.22 -61.03 -25.51
N ALA A 814 -1.04 -60.58 -25.56
CA ALA A 814 -1.44 -59.31 -24.98
C ALA A 814 -1.30 -59.30 -23.44
N MET A 815 -1.71 -60.37 -22.75
CA MET A 815 -1.53 -60.51 -21.30
C MET A 815 -0.05 -60.61 -20.88
N VAL A 816 0.80 -61.28 -21.67
CA VAL A 816 2.25 -61.33 -21.41
C VAL A 816 2.89 -59.95 -21.61
N ALA A 817 2.44 -59.19 -22.61
CA ALA A 817 2.90 -57.81 -22.82
C ALA A 817 2.45 -56.87 -21.68
N SER A 818 1.20 -56.95 -21.22
CA SER A 818 0.73 -56.14 -20.09
C SER A 818 1.38 -56.55 -18.77
N LEU A 819 1.57 -57.85 -18.52
CA LEU A 819 2.34 -58.33 -17.35
C LEU A 819 3.80 -57.86 -17.38
N LYS A 820 4.44 -57.77 -18.56
CA LYS A 820 5.79 -57.20 -18.69
C LYS A 820 5.79 -55.71 -18.34
N TYR A 821 4.85 -54.94 -18.89
CA TYR A 821 4.68 -53.52 -18.57
C TYR A 821 4.41 -53.28 -17.08
N PHE A 822 3.52 -54.07 -16.44
CA PHE A 822 3.25 -53.93 -15.02
C PHE A 822 4.44 -54.33 -14.13
N ARG A 823 5.29 -55.28 -14.55
CA ARG A 823 6.57 -55.58 -13.86
C ARG A 823 7.54 -54.40 -13.95
N GLU A 824 7.75 -53.87 -15.15
CA GLU A 824 8.60 -52.68 -15.37
C GLU A 824 8.12 -51.46 -14.55
N GLN A 825 6.81 -51.23 -14.49
CA GLN A 825 6.23 -50.21 -13.59
C GLN A 825 6.48 -50.52 -12.11
N THR A 826 6.34 -51.78 -11.69
CA THR A 826 6.59 -52.20 -10.29
C THR A 826 8.05 -52.02 -9.91
N GLU A 827 8.99 -52.37 -10.79
CA GLU A 827 10.44 -52.17 -10.61
C GLU A 827 10.78 -50.67 -10.51
N LEU A 828 10.17 -49.81 -11.33
CA LEU A 828 10.30 -48.35 -11.23
C LEU A 828 9.72 -47.78 -9.93
N TYR A 829 8.58 -48.30 -9.45
CA TYR A 829 8.03 -47.92 -8.14
C TYR A 829 8.91 -48.39 -6.97
N GLN A 830 9.52 -49.57 -7.07
CA GLN A 830 10.46 -50.08 -6.06
C GLN A 830 11.76 -49.27 -6.03
N ALA A 831 12.34 -48.95 -7.19
CA ALA A 831 13.51 -48.08 -7.29
C ALA A 831 13.25 -46.71 -6.62
N ARG A 832 12.12 -46.08 -6.97
CA ARG A 832 11.71 -44.80 -6.38
C ARG A 832 11.37 -44.89 -4.89
N TYR A 833 10.82 -46.01 -4.43
CA TYR A 833 10.61 -46.25 -2.99
C TYR A 833 11.95 -46.35 -2.24
N ASN A 834 12.94 -47.01 -2.83
CA ASN A 834 14.29 -47.09 -2.27
C ASN A 834 14.97 -45.71 -2.24
N GLU A 835 14.89 -44.90 -3.30
CA GLU A 835 15.37 -43.49 -3.28
C GLU A 835 14.71 -42.65 -2.16
N LEU A 836 13.39 -42.80 -1.97
CA LEU A 836 12.65 -42.14 -0.89
C LEU A 836 13.06 -42.65 0.50
N ARG A 837 13.40 -43.94 0.61
CA ARG A 837 13.92 -44.54 1.84
C ARG A 837 15.34 -44.04 2.15
N ASP A 838 16.25 -44.09 1.18
CA ASP A 838 17.65 -43.67 1.33
C ASP A 838 17.74 -42.17 1.67
N THR A 839 16.84 -41.35 1.12
CA THR A 839 16.74 -39.93 1.50
C THR A 839 16.17 -39.75 2.92
N LEU A 840 15.17 -40.53 3.34
CA LEU A 840 14.66 -40.52 4.72
C LEU A 840 15.71 -41.00 5.74
N ASP A 841 16.42 -42.09 5.45
CA ASP A 841 17.52 -42.60 6.27
C ASP A 841 18.68 -41.60 6.32
N GLY A 842 18.96 -40.89 5.21
CA GLY A 842 19.89 -39.77 5.16
C GLY A 842 19.43 -38.53 5.96
N PHE A 843 18.12 -38.26 6.06
CA PHE A 843 17.58 -37.23 6.96
C PHE A 843 17.67 -37.67 8.44
N ALA A 844 17.41 -38.94 8.73
CA ALA A 844 17.56 -39.51 10.07
C ALA A 844 19.02 -39.45 10.54
N GLN A 845 19.98 -39.79 9.67
CA GLN A 845 21.41 -39.63 9.94
C GLN A 845 21.77 -38.17 10.25
N LYS A 846 21.37 -37.21 9.40
CA LYS A 846 21.62 -35.76 9.64
C LYS A 846 20.97 -35.24 10.93
N TYR A 847 19.80 -35.78 11.31
CA TYR A 847 19.16 -35.47 12.58
C TYR A 847 19.94 -36.04 13.78
N VAL A 848 20.43 -37.28 13.68
CA VAL A 848 21.30 -37.90 14.70
C VAL A 848 22.63 -37.15 14.80
N GLU A 849 23.25 -36.77 13.69
CA GLU A 849 24.49 -35.97 13.67
C GLU A 849 24.30 -34.60 14.31
N THR A 850 23.25 -33.85 13.93
CA THR A 850 22.97 -32.53 14.52
C THR A 850 22.57 -32.62 15.99
N ARG A 851 21.91 -33.71 16.42
CA ARG A 851 21.64 -34.00 17.83
C ARG A 851 22.92 -34.34 18.59
N GLN A 852 23.73 -35.29 18.12
CA GLN A 852 25.05 -35.60 18.71
C GLN A 852 25.96 -34.37 18.76
N ARG A 853 25.89 -33.50 17.76
CA ARG A 853 26.66 -32.25 17.72
C ARG A 853 26.19 -31.27 18.80
N ARG A 854 24.87 -31.05 18.94
CA ARG A 854 24.30 -30.29 20.07
C ARG A 854 24.65 -30.90 21.42
N ASP A 855 24.61 -32.22 21.55
CA ASP A 855 24.98 -32.91 22.79
C ASP A 855 26.49 -32.77 23.10
N ARG A 856 27.36 -32.70 22.09
CA ARG A 856 28.80 -32.38 22.23
C ARG A 856 29.03 -30.91 22.57
N GLU A 857 28.28 -29.99 21.95
CA GLU A 857 28.36 -28.55 22.20
C GLU A 857 27.85 -28.23 23.63
N ALA A 858 26.72 -28.79 24.06
CA ALA A 858 26.22 -28.70 25.44
C ALA A 858 27.17 -29.35 26.47
N ARG A 859 27.86 -30.45 26.13
CA ARG A 859 28.91 -31.03 27.00
C ARG A 859 30.15 -30.13 27.10
N ARG A 860 30.50 -29.39 26.05
CA ARG A 860 31.58 -28.38 26.08
C ARG A 860 31.18 -27.19 26.95
N GLU A 861 29.98 -26.64 26.76
CA GLU A 861 29.43 -25.59 27.63
C GLU A 861 29.35 -26.03 29.10
N ALA A 862 29.10 -27.32 29.38
CA ALA A 862 29.14 -27.87 30.73
C ALA A 862 30.57 -27.96 31.30
N SER A 863 31.57 -28.36 30.49
CA SER A 863 32.99 -28.36 30.92
C SER A 863 33.58 -26.95 31.04
N GLU A 864 33.17 -26.01 30.21
CA GLU A 864 33.61 -24.61 30.27
C GLU A 864 33.04 -23.86 31.50
N ARG A 865 31.99 -24.41 32.13
CA ARG A 865 31.47 -23.92 33.41
C ARG A 865 32.12 -24.55 34.65
N ASN A 866 32.81 -25.69 34.51
CA ASN A 866 33.48 -26.43 35.60
C ASN A 866 34.95 -26.71 35.23
N GLY A 867 35.85 -25.78 35.56
CA GLY A 867 37.28 -25.94 35.29
C GLY A 867 38.00 -26.84 36.32
N TYR A 868 38.66 -27.89 35.81
CA TYR A 868 39.60 -28.80 36.49
C TYR A 868 38.97 -29.71 37.60
N ASP A 869 39.40 -30.95 37.82
CA ASP A 869 40.50 -31.71 37.19
C ASP A 869 40.26 -33.25 37.12
N ASP A 870 41.13 -33.93 36.38
CA ASP A 870 41.50 -35.37 36.38
C ASP A 870 40.49 -36.49 36.77
N ALA A 871 40.28 -37.43 35.83
CA ALA A 871 40.44 -38.89 36.05
C ALA A 871 40.18 -39.74 34.78
N GLU A 872 41.24 -40.22 34.13
CA GLU A 872 41.24 -41.48 33.36
C GLU A 872 41.75 -42.63 34.28
N PRO A 873 41.69 -43.92 33.89
CA PRO A 873 40.89 -44.56 32.84
C PRO A 873 40.07 -45.77 33.35
N LEU A 874 39.22 -46.36 32.50
CA LEU A 874 39.00 -47.82 32.56
C LEU A 874 38.49 -48.39 31.24
N GLN A 875 39.22 -49.37 30.71
CA GLN A 875 38.88 -50.10 29.48
C GLN A 875 37.77 -51.12 29.74
N ARG A 876 36.78 -51.20 28.83
CA ARG A 876 36.15 -52.48 28.46
C ARG A 876 35.90 -52.53 26.96
N LEU A 877 36.59 -53.47 26.31
CA LEU A 877 36.28 -53.97 24.98
C LEU A 877 35.33 -55.18 25.11
N GLU A 878 34.75 -55.58 23.97
CA GLU A 878 34.05 -56.85 23.74
C GLU A 878 32.70 -57.08 24.47
N GLN A 879 31.66 -57.65 23.84
CA GLN A 879 31.29 -57.73 22.40
C GLN A 879 29.73 -58.00 22.31
N PRO A 880 29.09 -58.38 21.17
CA PRO A 880 27.81 -57.78 20.78
C PRO A 880 26.55 -58.54 21.20
N GLU A 881 25.40 -57.84 21.18
CA GLU A 881 24.07 -58.45 21.03
C GLU A 881 23.27 -57.73 19.92
N GLU A 882 22.33 -58.45 19.31
CA GLU A 882 21.71 -58.09 18.04
C GLU A 882 20.47 -57.18 18.19
N TYR A 883 20.25 -56.31 17.20
CA TYR A 883 19.01 -55.54 17.09
C TYR A 883 17.87 -56.43 16.58
N VAL A 884 17.19 -57.13 17.49
CA VAL A 884 16.01 -57.94 17.19
C VAL A 884 14.77 -57.03 17.05
N GLY A 885 14.10 -57.11 15.89
CA GLY A 885 12.91 -56.31 15.59
C GLY A 885 11.68 -56.68 16.45
N TYR A 886 10.86 -55.69 16.75
CA TYR A 886 9.65 -55.86 17.57
C TYR A 886 8.53 -56.57 16.79
N ILE A 887 8.41 -57.89 16.97
CA ILE A 887 7.33 -58.70 16.40
C ILE A 887 6.08 -58.60 17.31
N ALA A 888 4.91 -58.35 16.72
CA ALA A 888 3.65 -58.32 17.45
C ALA A 888 3.22 -59.75 17.90
N PRO A 889 2.96 -60.00 19.19
CA PRO A 889 2.44 -61.29 19.66
C PRO A 889 1.02 -61.58 19.14
N PRO A 890 0.65 -62.87 18.96
CA PRO A 890 -0.63 -63.26 18.38
C PRO A 890 -1.80 -63.12 19.36
N ARG A 891 -3.02 -63.09 18.81
CA ARG A 891 -4.23 -63.37 19.58
C ARG A 891 -4.33 -64.88 19.82
N SER A 892 -4.62 -65.28 21.05
CA SER A 892 -5.11 -66.62 21.38
C SER A 892 -6.63 -66.63 21.39
N ASP A 893 -7.23 -67.64 20.75
CA ASP A 893 -8.64 -67.98 20.97
C ASP A 893 -8.83 -68.56 22.37
N ASP A 894 -10.04 -68.41 22.93
CA ASP A 894 -10.52 -69.24 24.04
C ASP A 894 -12.03 -69.48 23.89
N HIS A 895 -12.48 -70.71 24.19
CA HIS A 895 -13.83 -71.18 23.89
C HIS A 895 -14.72 -71.31 25.14
N ALA A 896 -15.98 -70.86 25.00
CA ALA A 896 -17.14 -71.22 25.83
C ALA A 896 -17.09 -70.73 27.31
N THR A 897 -18.16 -70.74 28.12
CA THR A 897 -19.45 -71.46 28.00
C THR A 897 -20.59 -70.75 28.75
N THR A 898 -21.77 -70.54 28.14
CA THR A 898 -23.12 -70.32 28.77
C THR A 898 -23.28 -69.12 29.75
N VAL A 899 -24.47 -68.52 30.01
CA VAL A 899 -25.83 -69.05 30.26
C VAL A 899 -26.93 -68.02 29.88
N ALA A 900 -28.04 -68.52 29.32
CA ALA A 900 -29.45 -68.03 29.31
C ALA A 900 -29.87 -66.54 29.13
N HIS A 901 -30.81 -66.35 28.18
CA HIS A 901 -32.06 -65.52 28.23
C HIS A 901 -31.96 -63.98 28.47
N ASP A 902 -32.73 -63.11 27.80
CA ASP A 902 -34.04 -63.29 27.12
C ASP A 902 -34.23 -62.41 25.85
N SER A 903 -35.36 -62.64 25.14
CA SER A 903 -35.86 -61.91 23.94
C SER A 903 -36.85 -60.78 24.34
N PRO A 904 -37.35 -59.86 23.45
CA PRO A 904 -37.53 -60.01 21.99
C PRO A 904 -37.34 -58.75 21.07
N SER A 905 -37.63 -58.93 19.76
CA SER A 905 -38.13 -58.01 18.69
C SER A 905 -38.00 -56.47 18.88
N GLY A 906 -37.61 -55.68 17.86
CA GLY A 906 -38.27 -55.54 16.53
C GLY A 906 -39.42 -54.51 16.62
N ASP A 907 -39.72 -53.60 15.69
CA ASP A 907 -39.32 -53.35 14.27
C ASP A 907 -38.85 -51.86 14.13
N SER A 908 -38.35 -51.29 13.02
CA SER A 908 -38.97 -50.95 11.72
C SER A 908 -40.33 -50.20 11.81
N SER A 909 -40.73 -49.28 10.92
CA SER A 909 -40.10 -48.70 9.72
C SER A 909 -40.83 -47.40 9.26
N GLY A 910 -40.19 -46.59 8.41
CA GLY A 910 -40.81 -45.48 7.66
C GLY A 910 -41.00 -44.14 8.41
N GLY A 911 -41.15 -42.99 7.73
CA GLY A 911 -41.03 -42.73 6.28
C GLY A 911 -41.73 -41.42 5.85
N LEU A 912 -41.52 -41.00 4.58
CA LEU A 912 -42.19 -39.87 3.88
C LEU A 912 -41.68 -38.46 4.35
N ILE A 913 -41.25 -37.54 3.47
CA ILE A 913 -42.02 -36.64 2.55
C ILE A 913 -42.91 -35.67 3.38
N HIS A 914 -42.88 -34.33 3.23
CA HIS A 914 -42.61 -33.46 2.06
C HIS A 914 -41.98 -32.11 2.46
N GLU A 915 -41.66 -31.27 1.46
CA GLU A 915 -41.55 -29.78 1.49
C GLU A 915 -40.62 -29.11 2.55
N GLY A 916 -40.18 -27.86 2.39
CA GLY A 916 -40.30 -26.94 1.25
C GLY A 916 -40.03 -25.49 1.72
N ASP A 917 -39.00 -24.87 1.13
CA ASP A 917 -38.70 -23.43 1.00
C ASP A 917 -38.80 -22.46 2.21
N ASP A 918 -37.76 -21.63 2.34
CA ASP A 918 -37.74 -20.29 2.96
C ASP A 918 -38.10 -20.15 4.47
N GLU A 919 -37.76 -19.07 5.19
CA GLU A 919 -37.12 -17.80 4.82
C GLU A 919 -36.20 -17.30 5.98
N HIS A 920 -35.22 -16.44 5.68
CA HIS A 920 -34.59 -15.58 6.71
C HIS A 920 -35.60 -14.47 7.09
N PRO A 921 -35.61 -13.95 8.34
CA PRO A 921 -34.95 -12.65 8.53
C PRO A 921 -34.44 -12.29 9.96
N THR A 922 -33.53 -11.31 9.97
CA THR A 922 -33.34 -10.16 10.91
C THR A 922 -33.73 -10.20 12.40
N MET A 923 -32.82 -9.67 13.25
CA MET A 923 -33.01 -8.58 14.25
C MET A 923 -34.14 -8.72 15.34
N GLU A 924 -34.16 -8.03 16.48
CA GLU A 924 -33.39 -6.90 17.03
C GLU A 924 -33.52 -6.85 18.57
N GLU A 925 -32.75 -5.97 19.22
CA GLU A 925 -32.92 -5.42 20.60
C GLU A 925 -33.00 -6.36 21.84
N GLY A 926 -32.73 -5.79 23.02
CA GLY A 926 -32.72 -6.50 24.30
C GLY A 926 -31.71 -5.93 25.32
N GLY A 927 -31.75 -4.62 25.57
CA GLY A 927 -30.71 -3.91 26.33
C GLY A 927 -30.97 -3.68 27.82
N GLY A 928 -29.89 -3.33 28.54
CA GLY A 928 -29.92 -2.40 29.68
C GLY A 928 -30.04 -2.98 31.10
N GLY A 929 -29.15 -2.52 31.98
CA GLY A 929 -29.46 -2.37 33.42
C GLY A 929 -28.55 -3.10 34.42
N ALA A 930 -27.46 -2.45 34.84
CA ALA A 930 -26.93 -2.51 36.22
C ALA A 930 -25.77 -1.49 36.39
N GLU A 931 -26.07 -0.28 36.87
CA GLU A 931 -25.05 0.65 37.38
C GLU A 931 -24.66 0.30 38.83
N LEU A 932 -23.44 0.62 39.23
CA LEU A 932 -23.08 0.76 40.65
C LEU A 932 -21.97 1.83 40.78
N ALA A 933 -22.30 2.90 41.50
CA ALA A 933 -21.68 4.22 41.35
C ALA A 933 -20.34 4.41 42.07
N MET A 934 -19.47 5.25 41.51
CA MET A 934 -19.32 6.66 41.95
C MET A 934 -18.86 7.56 40.80
#